data_AF-A0A925WB97-F1
#
_entry.id   AF-A0A925WB97-F1
#
_cell.length_a   1.000
_cell.length_b   1.000
_cell.length_c   1.000
_cell.angle_alpha   90.00
_cell.angle_beta   90.00
_cell.angle_gamma   90.00
#
_symmetry.space_group_name_H-M   'P 1'
#
loop_
_entity.id
_entity.type
_entity.pdbx_description
1 polymer ?
#
loop_
_entity_poly.entity_id
_entity_poly.type
_entity_poly.pdbx_seq_one_letter_code
_entity_poly.pdbx_strand_id
1 'polypeptide(L)'
;TRVDGQARTNLACIGPDRKLRPWSPPVNGRVLALAWDNGIVYAGGEFTSIGGQSRSRLAALNGSSGIATDWNPDANGSVSEMVISQNTIYVAGAFTLLVNTARPGLGSIDLEGTGALLPWNPAPQGGSVRALTVAGDTVFVGGTFTNIGGLTRNKLAALDADSGLATAWIPGTNSIVASIETLAAFGGTLYVGGDFTSLGNASRRSLAALEITTGSATTWNPNPLGADLTSVTALAALKSTVFAGGFFTNISGQPRPGFAALTTTTTTNSAQAWNVQSSGSVRRIAISAQTVLAAGPVLANGRVLRQNAAALDTTTGQLTSWNPDVNGEVWSLLADGGSIYIGGIFVSVGGQPIYSLALVGAGNGMLTNSWNPDPDGPVYALAKSSNGQILVGGGFGEIGGQPRSFIAGLNPSGLATSWNPSANGLPLTLMVAGSTVYVGGTFTQIGGQFRNNLAALSDSTGTATTWNPNPDGYVRSLLVRGTNVFVAGGFTNIGGLPRRGVGELVLGGAATSWNILIDGDVTSLAVVDDALYFGGFFSSVWNQPRLNLAAVSATNSNELLGWRPDVNGPVSALVPANGGIITAGEFSRSGQQYQPNLGAFPLATSPRVLVHPISVSAYPGSTVALSITATGQPPMTLQWRLNGTNVPSATATNLTLLNVQPAQAGDYSVVLSNLAGRVTSRDARLTVLQPPVVLAAPLSQTVAAGSNVILSVTLGGSPPPQVQWQINGLLIPGAIGPVLRLDNVQPRNAGLYGAVGFNEAGTVFTTDA
;
A
#
# COMPACT_ATOMS: atom_id res chain seq x y z
N THR A 1 27.65 -2.91 -5.81
CA THR A 1 27.88 -1.47 -5.56
C THR A 1 26.93 -1.02 -4.50
N ARG A 2 26.91 0.25 -4.13
CA ARG A 2 26.73 0.56 -2.72
C ARG A 2 25.32 0.26 -2.14
N VAL A 3 25.32 -0.25 -0.89
CA VAL A 3 24.30 -0.34 0.21
C VAL A 3 25.10 -0.59 1.50
N ASP A 4 24.57 -0.27 2.70
CA ASP A 4 25.06 -0.59 4.06
C ASP A 4 26.24 -1.58 4.23
N GLY A 5 27.45 -1.17 3.82
CA GLY A 5 28.70 -1.84 4.20
C GLY A 5 29.51 -2.66 3.18
N GLN A 6 28.94 -3.32 2.14
CA GLN A 6 29.51 -4.63 1.67
C GLN A 6 29.73 -4.79 0.13
N ALA A 7 29.39 -5.91 -0.55
CA ALA A 7 29.51 -6.06 -2.05
C ALA A 7 28.74 -7.25 -2.68
N ARG A 8 27.90 -7.05 -3.72
CA ARG A 8 27.16 -8.12 -4.44
C ARG A 8 26.50 -7.73 -5.82
N THR A 9 25.71 -8.62 -6.44
CA THR A 9 24.97 -8.46 -7.71
C THR A 9 23.57 -7.94 -7.54
N ASN A 10 23.28 -6.88 -8.26
CA ASN A 10 21.98 -6.31 -8.41
C ASN A 10 21.08 -6.39 -7.17
N LEU A 11 20.07 -7.24 -7.01
CA LEU A 11 19.03 -7.09 -5.97
C LEU A 11 19.49 -7.00 -4.46
N ALA A 12 19.92 -5.76 -4.11
CA ALA A 12 20.71 -5.07 -3.05
C ALA A 12 20.45 -5.08 -1.49
N CYS A 13 19.64 -5.93 -0.84
CA CYS A 13 19.17 -5.87 0.59
C CYS A 13 19.41 -4.72 1.66
N ILE A 14 18.32 -4.18 2.25
CA ILE A 14 18.01 -3.58 3.58
C ILE A 14 16.88 -4.43 4.37
N GLY A 15 16.01 -4.11 5.39
CA GLY A 15 15.01 -5.14 5.96
C GLY A 15 14.06 -4.98 7.21
N PRO A 16 13.93 -5.93 8.19
CA PRO A 16 13.22 -5.63 9.50
C PRO A 16 13.93 -5.95 10.88
N ASP A 17 14.95 -5.20 11.37
CA ASP A 17 15.36 -5.02 12.83
C ASP A 17 16.43 -3.91 13.13
N ARG A 18 17.77 -4.07 13.30
CA ARG A 18 18.74 -2.91 13.34
C ARG A 18 20.23 -2.99 12.85
N LYS A 19 20.65 -3.95 12.00
CA LYS A 19 21.90 -3.98 11.16
C LYS A 19 21.88 -5.11 10.10
N LEU A 20 22.49 -5.01 8.90
CA LEU A 20 22.21 -5.84 7.67
C LEU A 20 21.98 -7.40 7.72
N ARG A 21 20.93 -7.96 7.06
CA ARG A 21 20.80 -9.38 6.57
C ARG A 21 20.77 -9.57 4.99
N PRO A 22 21.02 -10.79 4.42
CA PRO A 22 21.58 -11.10 3.07
C PRO A 22 21.11 -10.61 1.65
N TRP A 23 19.84 -10.66 1.20
CA TRP A 23 19.28 -10.69 -0.21
C TRP A 23 20.19 -10.36 -1.42
N SER A 24 20.22 -11.14 -2.53
CA SER A 24 21.16 -10.86 -3.66
C SER A 24 21.12 -11.66 -4.99
N PRO A 25 20.25 -12.65 -5.22
CA PRO A 25 20.51 -13.92 -6.89
C PRO A 25 21.15 -13.15 -8.10
N PRO A 26 21.95 -13.75 -9.00
CA PRO A 26 22.96 -13.01 -9.78
C PRO A 26 22.54 -12.30 -11.09
N VAL A 27 22.54 -10.98 -11.05
CA VAL A 27 22.00 -10.12 -12.11
C VAL A 27 23.05 -9.09 -12.56
N ASN A 28 23.29 -8.95 -13.87
CA ASN A 28 24.64 -8.65 -14.38
C ASN A 28 24.74 -7.48 -15.39
N GLY A 29 24.45 -6.20 -15.05
CA GLY A 29 24.14 -5.71 -13.71
C GLY A 29 23.62 -4.26 -13.66
N ARG A 30 22.38 -4.06 -14.13
CA ARG A 30 21.55 -2.84 -14.12
C ARG A 30 20.08 -3.17 -13.61
N VAL A 31 19.24 -2.28 -13.04
CA VAL A 31 17.83 -2.45 -12.48
C VAL A 31 17.17 -1.04 -12.38
N LEU A 32 15.83 -0.79 -12.23
CA LEU A 32 15.19 0.56 -12.35
C LEU A 32 13.76 0.91 -11.74
N ALA A 33 12.95 0.08 -11.06
CA ALA A 33 11.73 0.41 -10.26
C ALA A 33 11.16 -0.84 -9.49
N LEU A 34 10.01 -0.88 -8.73
CA LEU A 34 9.54 -2.01 -7.83
C LEU A 34 8.04 -1.90 -7.23
N ALA A 35 7.32 -3.00 -6.82
CA ALA A 35 6.05 -3.16 -5.97
C ALA A 35 5.64 -4.49 -5.09
N TRP A 36 4.48 -4.66 -4.32
CA TRP A 36 4.03 -5.87 -3.48
C TRP A 36 2.53 -6.03 -2.88
N ASP A 37 2.13 -7.28 -2.44
CA ASP A 37 0.93 -8.01 -1.85
C ASP A 37 1.24 -9.59 -1.80
N ASN A 38 0.35 -10.51 -1.39
CA ASN A 38 0.44 -11.59 -0.36
C ASN A 38 1.56 -12.67 -0.28
N GLY A 39 2.60 -12.80 -1.12
CA GLY A 39 3.36 -14.06 -0.98
C GLY A 39 4.67 -14.33 -1.66
N ILE A 40 5.28 -13.35 -2.32
CA ILE A 40 6.42 -13.54 -3.23
C ILE A 40 7.22 -12.21 -3.35
N VAL A 41 7.73 -11.73 -4.52
CA VAL A 41 8.26 -10.39 -4.91
C VAL A 41 8.53 -10.21 -6.47
N TYR A 42 7.77 -9.37 -7.23
CA TYR A 42 7.86 -9.10 -8.73
C TYR A 42 9.27 -8.57 -9.18
N ALA A 43 9.39 -7.82 -10.29
CA ALA A 43 10.35 -6.75 -10.69
C ALA A 43 10.00 -6.15 -12.09
N GLY A 44 10.86 -5.81 -13.07
CA GLY A 44 12.17 -6.29 -13.60
C GLY A 44 12.63 -5.41 -14.81
N GLY A 45 13.30 -5.93 -15.87
CA GLY A 45 14.02 -5.38 -17.08
C GLY A 45 13.74 -5.99 -18.58
N GLU A 46 14.59 -5.76 -19.62
CA GLU A 46 14.67 -6.34 -21.03
C GLU A 46 15.34 -7.71 -21.23
N PHE A 47 15.88 -8.27 -20.14
CA PHE A 47 16.73 -9.44 -19.99
C PHE A 47 16.32 -10.40 -21.02
N THR A 48 17.31 -11.10 -21.55
CA THR A 48 16.99 -12.37 -22.14
C THR A 48 16.90 -13.46 -21.06
N SER A 49 16.49 -13.12 -19.80
CA SER A 49 15.93 -13.96 -18.67
C SER A 49 16.49 -13.81 -17.25
N ILE A 50 16.22 -14.81 -16.39
CA ILE A 50 16.37 -14.79 -14.95
C ILE A 50 16.63 -16.13 -14.27
N GLY A 51 15.62 -16.63 -13.56
CA GLY A 51 15.70 -16.98 -12.15
C GLY A 51 16.28 -18.35 -12.04
N GLY A 52 17.60 -18.42 -12.14
CA GLY A 52 18.26 -19.64 -12.50
C GLY A 52 17.81 -20.23 -13.85
N GLN A 53 17.04 -19.54 -14.73
CA GLN A 53 16.65 -19.98 -16.08
C GLN A 53 15.81 -18.95 -16.88
N SER A 54 14.93 -19.44 -17.76
CA SER A 54 14.15 -18.75 -18.80
C SER A 54 13.04 -17.89 -18.24
N ARG A 55 12.83 -16.65 -18.70
CA ARG A 55 11.52 -16.04 -18.47
C ARG A 55 11.17 -14.90 -19.40
N SER A 56 10.43 -15.21 -20.45
CA SER A 56 9.73 -14.22 -21.22
C SER A 56 8.63 -13.82 -20.29
N ARG A 57 8.66 -12.68 -19.68
CA ARG A 57 9.51 -11.60 -19.95
C ARG A 57 9.69 -10.90 -18.50
N LEU A 58 8.66 -10.76 -17.65
CA LEU A 58 8.47 -9.92 -16.43
C LEU A 58 8.43 -10.90 -15.25
N ALA A 59 9.47 -11.73 -14.98
CA ALA A 59 9.60 -12.91 -14.06
C ALA A 59 8.93 -12.91 -12.67
N ALA A 60 9.48 -13.07 -11.44
CA ALA A 60 8.70 -12.73 -10.18
C ALA A 60 9.27 -13.02 -8.76
N LEU A 61 10.51 -13.46 -8.57
CA LEU A 61 10.97 -14.22 -7.38
C LEU A 61 10.31 -14.10 -6.00
N ASN A 62 9.86 -15.28 -5.61
CA ASN A 62 9.50 -15.79 -4.30
C ASN A 62 10.24 -15.05 -3.17
N GLY A 63 9.46 -14.46 -2.25
CA GLY A 63 9.78 -13.36 -1.34
C GLY A 63 10.82 -13.60 -0.24
N SER A 64 11.60 -14.66 -0.35
CA SER A 64 12.49 -15.15 0.71
C SER A 64 13.65 -16.08 0.27
N SER A 65 13.89 -16.47 -1.01
CA SER A 65 15.17 -17.20 -1.33
C SER A 65 15.84 -17.22 -2.74
N GLY A 66 15.20 -17.21 -3.92
CA GLY A 66 15.88 -17.54 -5.23
C GLY A 66 15.31 -16.87 -6.49
N ILE A 67 15.73 -17.27 -7.73
CA ILE A 67 15.07 -18.19 -8.73
C ILE A 67 13.57 -17.89 -9.11
N ALA A 68 12.89 -18.41 -10.19
CA ALA A 68 11.53 -17.84 -10.56
C ALA A 68 10.30 -18.47 -11.40
N THR A 69 9.27 -19.18 -10.82
CA THR A 69 8.15 -20.10 -11.31
C THR A 69 7.09 -19.60 -12.39
N ASP A 70 5.77 -19.88 -12.35
CA ASP A 70 4.98 -20.34 -13.55
C ASP A 70 4.54 -19.40 -14.71
N TRP A 71 3.78 -18.34 -14.44
CA TRP A 71 3.34 -17.31 -15.41
C TRP A 71 4.61 -16.67 -16.11
N ASN A 72 4.51 -16.27 -17.38
CA ASN A 72 5.50 -16.05 -18.46
C ASN A 72 4.76 -15.46 -19.74
N PRO A 73 4.82 -14.19 -20.20
CA PRO A 73 4.57 -13.89 -21.60
C PRO A 73 5.41 -12.70 -22.05
N ASP A 74 4.84 -11.58 -22.55
CA ASP A 74 5.61 -10.80 -23.52
C ASP A 74 5.30 -9.33 -23.88
N ALA A 75 6.36 -8.51 -24.15
CA ALA A 75 6.35 -7.12 -24.70
C ALA A 75 7.78 -6.46 -24.93
N ASN A 76 7.94 -5.17 -25.35
CA ASN A 76 9.20 -4.34 -25.52
C ASN A 76 9.08 -2.92 -24.84
N GLY A 77 10.17 -2.34 -24.26
CA GLY A 77 10.39 -0.89 -23.97
C GLY A 77 11.26 -0.40 -22.78
N SER A 78 10.83 -0.61 -21.53
CA SER A 78 11.52 -0.59 -20.22
C SER A 78 10.50 -1.07 -19.14
N VAL A 79 10.29 -0.60 -17.85
CA VAL A 79 9.30 -1.02 -16.71
C VAL A 79 8.31 -0.01 -15.98
N SER A 80 8.45 1.31 -15.99
CA SER A 80 7.89 2.30 -15.01
C SER A 80 7.13 1.81 -13.72
N GLU A 81 5.91 2.25 -13.34
CA GLU A 81 5.31 1.84 -12.01
C GLU A 81 4.38 0.68 -12.18
N MET A 82 4.09 0.05 -11.06
CA MET A 82 3.26 -1.09 -10.99
C MET A 82 2.81 -1.24 -9.53
N VAL A 83 1.51 -1.34 -9.17
CA VAL A 83 0.99 -1.63 -7.78
C VAL A 83 -0.56 -1.97 -7.75
N ILE A 84 -1.27 -2.30 -6.63
CA ILE A 84 -2.45 -3.25 -6.57
C ILE A 84 -3.89 -2.90 -6.03
N SER A 85 -4.94 -3.56 -6.53
CA SER A 85 -6.27 -3.85 -5.90
C SER A 85 -7.11 -4.98 -6.57
N GLN A 86 -7.75 -5.87 -5.80
CA GLN A 86 -8.68 -6.94 -6.28
C GLN A 86 -8.04 -8.07 -7.14
N ASN A 87 -8.59 -8.52 -8.30
CA ASN A 87 -8.05 -9.68 -9.05
C ASN A 87 -7.17 -9.38 -10.28
N THR A 88 -6.91 -8.12 -10.64
CA THR A 88 -6.19 -7.73 -11.86
C THR A 88 -4.67 -7.35 -11.80
N ILE A 89 -3.97 -6.87 -12.87
CA ILE A 89 -2.59 -6.28 -12.96
C ILE A 89 -2.12 -5.50 -14.30
N TYR A 90 -2.44 -4.23 -14.67
CA TYR A 90 -2.01 -3.37 -15.87
C TYR A 90 -0.59 -2.79 -16.18
N VAL A 91 -0.17 -2.75 -17.46
CA VAL A 91 1.09 -2.21 -18.03
C VAL A 91 0.94 -1.22 -19.18
N ALA A 92 2.10 -0.74 -19.60
CA ALA A 92 2.44 0.40 -20.40
C ALA A 92 3.91 0.17 -20.87
N GLY A 93 4.39 0.35 -22.13
CA GLY A 93 5.79 0.18 -22.63
C GLY A 93 6.22 0.76 -24.01
N ALA A 94 7.36 0.31 -24.58
CA ALA A 94 7.93 0.78 -25.87
C ALA A 94 8.06 -0.26 -27.05
N PHE A 95 7.08 -1.16 -27.27
CA PHE A 95 6.92 -2.14 -28.39
C PHE A 95 5.78 -1.95 -29.42
N THR A 96 5.91 -2.45 -30.64
CA THR A 96 4.72 -2.95 -31.38
C THR A 96 4.96 -4.36 -31.90
N LEU A 97 6.17 -4.70 -32.34
CA LEU A 97 6.67 -6.05 -32.68
C LEU A 97 6.38 -7.21 -31.71
N LEU A 98 5.79 -6.98 -30.54
CA LEU A 98 4.95 -8.02 -29.94
C LEU A 98 3.88 -8.38 -30.95
N VAL A 99 4.01 -9.54 -31.59
CA VAL A 99 2.86 -10.44 -31.64
C VAL A 99 1.54 -9.76 -32.11
N ASN A 100 1.31 -8.93 -33.18
CA ASN A 100 2.00 -8.37 -34.38
C ASN A 100 1.86 -6.81 -34.65
N THR A 101 0.87 -6.27 -35.43
CA THR A 101 0.88 -4.83 -35.89
C THR A 101 -0.39 -3.93 -36.01
N ALA A 102 -1.65 -4.37 -36.10
CA ALA A 102 -2.82 -3.44 -36.28
C ALA A 102 -3.66 -3.04 -35.02
N ARG A 103 -3.28 -3.42 -33.79
CA ARG A 103 -3.90 -3.07 -32.47
C ARG A 103 -2.81 -2.67 -31.41
N PRO A 104 -2.22 -1.43 -31.43
CA PRO A 104 -0.52 -0.37 -30.75
C PRO A 104 0.29 0.31 -29.50
N GLY A 105 0.19 0.69 -28.20
CA GLY A 105 -0.73 0.97 -27.06
C GLY A 105 -0.08 0.89 -25.62
N LEU A 106 -0.72 1.24 -24.47
CA LEU A 106 -0.42 0.65 -23.12
C LEU A 106 -1.04 -0.77 -22.97
N GLY A 107 -1.76 -1.31 -21.97
CA GLY A 107 -2.66 -2.49 -22.27
C GLY A 107 -3.26 -3.39 -21.22
N SER A 108 -3.88 -4.62 -21.57
CA SER A 108 -4.66 -5.92 -21.07
C SER A 108 -3.93 -7.32 -20.63
N ILE A 109 -4.41 -8.28 -19.69
CA ILE A 109 -4.03 -9.72 -19.09
C ILE A 109 -5.25 -10.37 -18.29
N ASP A 110 -5.19 -11.48 -17.49
CA ASP A 110 -5.90 -11.97 -16.22
C ASP A 110 -4.93 -12.83 -15.29
N LEU A 111 -5.09 -12.93 -13.95
CA LEU A 111 -3.95 -13.09 -12.97
C LEU A 111 -3.46 -14.50 -12.78
N GLU A 112 -4.40 -15.40 -12.76
CA GLU A 112 -4.15 -16.74 -12.32
C GLU A 112 -3.58 -17.56 -13.49
N GLY A 113 -3.05 -18.74 -13.20
CA GLY A 113 -2.67 -19.71 -14.23
C GLY A 113 -1.72 -19.14 -15.30
N THR A 114 -2.16 -19.14 -16.57
CA THR A 114 -1.31 -18.83 -17.75
C THR A 114 -1.62 -17.54 -18.55
N GLY A 115 -2.54 -16.66 -18.12
CA GLY A 115 -2.92 -15.30 -18.60
C GLY A 115 -3.05 -14.86 -20.14
N ALA A 116 -4.26 -14.68 -20.78
CA ALA A 116 -4.79 -14.62 -22.24
C ALA A 116 -5.05 -13.39 -23.31
N LEU A 117 -6.18 -12.61 -23.55
CA LEU A 117 -6.34 -11.12 -24.03
C LEU A 117 -7.72 -10.47 -23.61
N LEU A 118 -7.93 -9.16 -23.34
CA LEU A 118 -9.15 -8.55 -22.68
C LEU A 118 -9.88 -7.40 -23.49
N PRO A 119 -11.06 -6.74 -23.12
CA PRO A 119 -12.32 -6.28 -23.92
C PRO A 119 -12.74 -5.15 -25.04
N TRP A 120 -12.32 -3.90 -25.45
CA TRP A 120 -11.35 -2.74 -25.03
C TRP A 120 -11.32 -1.71 -26.27
N ASN A 121 -10.98 -0.40 -26.17
CA ASN A 121 -9.87 0.25 -26.94
C ASN A 121 -9.64 1.77 -26.73
N PRO A 122 -8.41 2.29 -27.01
CA PRO A 122 -8.16 3.72 -27.19
C PRO A 122 -7.30 4.21 -28.43
N ALA A 123 -6.01 4.60 -28.46
CA ALA A 123 -4.77 4.31 -27.68
C ALA A 123 -3.67 5.48 -27.73
N PRO A 124 -2.63 5.51 -26.85
CA PRO A 124 -1.38 6.36 -26.78
C PRO A 124 -0.62 6.95 -28.02
N GLN A 125 -0.95 8.07 -28.72
CA GLN A 125 -0.13 8.69 -29.83
C GLN A 125 1.25 9.37 -29.50
N GLY A 126 1.68 10.50 -30.10
CA GLY A 126 3.06 11.10 -30.04
C GLY A 126 3.83 11.22 -28.70
N GLY A 127 4.61 10.19 -28.35
CA GLY A 127 5.53 10.10 -27.19
C GLY A 127 5.13 9.03 -26.14
N SER A 128 5.94 8.83 -25.08
CA SER A 128 5.97 7.77 -24.04
C SER A 128 4.66 7.43 -23.22
N VAL A 129 4.66 6.86 -22.00
CA VAL A 129 3.63 6.92 -20.90
C VAL A 129 4.35 6.75 -19.63
N ARG A 130 4.01 7.36 -18.48
CA ARG A 130 4.70 6.89 -17.29
C ARG A 130 3.95 6.70 -15.92
N ALA A 131 2.62 6.90 -15.63
CA ALA A 131 2.03 7.19 -14.23
C ALA A 131 0.51 6.92 -13.73
N LEU A 132 0.11 5.95 -12.81
CA LEU A 132 -1.31 5.44 -12.60
C LEU A 132 -1.69 4.56 -11.21
N THR A 133 -2.90 4.52 -10.45
CA THR A 133 -3.36 3.75 -9.12
C THR A 133 -4.82 3.39 -8.41
N VAL A 134 -5.16 3.42 -7.07
CA VAL A 134 -6.27 2.72 -6.25
C VAL A 134 -7.43 3.49 -5.47
N ALA A 135 -8.29 4.34 -6.03
CA ALA A 135 -9.27 5.14 -5.22
C ALA A 135 -10.59 4.50 -4.77
N GLY A 136 -10.59 3.22 -4.40
CA GLY A 136 -11.83 2.47 -4.23
C GLY A 136 -12.51 2.22 -5.58
N ASP A 137 -13.06 3.28 -6.18
CA ASP A 137 -13.86 3.30 -7.43
C ASP A 137 -13.71 4.60 -8.28
N THR A 138 -12.81 5.57 -8.00
CA THR A 138 -12.72 6.88 -8.74
C THR A 138 -11.28 7.29 -9.14
N VAL A 139 -10.79 6.92 -10.34
CA VAL A 139 -9.42 6.35 -10.57
C VAL A 139 -8.78 6.90 -11.94
N PHE A 140 -7.45 7.21 -12.11
CA PHE A 140 -6.76 8.33 -12.89
C PHE A 140 -5.34 8.10 -13.73
N VAL A 141 -4.72 8.88 -14.69
CA VAL A 141 -4.06 8.24 -15.95
C VAL A 141 -2.83 8.83 -16.84
N GLY A 142 -1.46 8.88 -16.64
CA GLY A 142 -0.50 9.68 -17.57
C GLY A 142 1.04 9.56 -17.92
N GLY A 143 1.58 10.51 -18.76
CA GLY A 143 3.00 10.85 -19.19
C GLY A 143 3.15 12.24 -19.98
N THR A 144 4.15 12.70 -20.78
CA THR A 144 4.21 13.88 -21.81
C THR A 144 3.09 14.04 -22.86
N PHE A 145 1.96 13.37 -22.75
CA PHE A 145 1.09 13.23 -23.91
C PHE A 145 0.56 14.53 -24.43
N THR A 146 0.14 14.59 -25.68
CA THR A 146 -0.79 15.64 -26.09
C THR A 146 -2.23 15.18 -26.27
N ASN A 147 -2.60 13.89 -26.32
CA ASN A 147 -4.02 13.48 -26.51
C ASN A 147 -4.40 12.16 -25.72
N ILE A 148 -5.69 11.87 -25.37
CA ILE A 148 -6.25 10.71 -24.59
C ILE A 148 -7.79 10.60 -24.43
N GLY A 149 -8.40 9.43 -24.30
CA GLY A 149 -9.76 9.24 -23.78
C GLY A 149 -10.92 9.74 -24.66
N GLY A 150 -11.15 11.06 -24.79
CA GLY A 150 -12.42 11.56 -25.34
C GLY A 150 -12.88 13.00 -25.02
N LEU A 151 -12.08 14.05 -25.23
CA LEU A 151 -12.47 15.50 -25.31
C LEU A 151 -11.20 16.30 -25.75
N THR A 152 -10.79 17.34 -24.99
CA THR A 152 -9.41 17.81 -24.71
C THR A 152 -9.22 17.79 -23.19
N ARG A 153 -8.08 17.28 -22.70
CA ARG A 153 -7.66 17.27 -21.31
C ARG A 153 -6.16 17.35 -21.23
N ASN A 154 -5.62 18.51 -20.95
CA ASN A 154 -4.20 18.68 -21.09
C ASN A 154 -3.45 18.36 -19.80
N LYS A 155 -2.13 18.46 -19.86
CA LYS A 155 -1.11 17.62 -19.23
C LYS A 155 -1.25 17.16 -17.74
N LEU A 156 -2.36 16.50 -17.41
CA LEU A 156 -2.61 15.40 -16.44
C LEU A 156 -4.06 14.83 -16.74
N ALA A 157 -4.81 13.99 -15.95
CA ALA A 157 -6.23 13.52 -16.11
C ALA A 157 -6.71 12.05 -15.66
N ALA A 158 -8.03 11.65 -15.70
CA ALA A 158 -8.60 10.33 -15.25
C ALA A 158 -9.78 9.52 -15.93
N LEU A 159 -10.10 8.31 -15.40
CA LEU A 159 -11.14 7.33 -15.78
C LEU A 159 -12.51 7.48 -15.04
N ASP A 160 -13.54 6.72 -15.49
CA ASP A 160 -14.70 6.08 -14.79
C ASP A 160 -14.85 4.65 -15.36
N ALA A 161 -15.46 3.69 -14.67
CA ALA A 161 -15.65 2.30 -15.14
C ALA A 161 -16.99 1.67 -14.65
N ASP A 162 -17.37 0.44 -15.02
CA ASP A 162 -16.66 -0.55 -15.86
C ASP A 162 -16.32 0.03 -17.26
N SER A 163 -17.33 0.67 -17.85
CA SER A 163 -17.42 1.55 -19.02
C SER A 163 -16.33 1.57 -20.11
N GLY A 164 -15.03 1.68 -19.79
CA GLY A 164 -13.96 2.16 -20.68
C GLY A 164 -13.81 3.70 -20.71
N LEU A 165 -14.35 4.46 -19.75
CA LEU A 165 -14.47 5.93 -19.82
C LEU A 165 -13.77 6.69 -18.66
N ALA A 166 -14.33 7.78 -18.08
CA ALA A 166 -13.50 8.93 -17.63
C ALA A 166 -13.81 9.97 -16.47
N THR A 167 -14.76 9.75 -15.56
CA THR A 167 -15.28 10.72 -14.55
C THR A 167 -15.36 12.19 -15.03
N ALA A 168 -14.76 13.19 -14.35
CA ALA A 168 -15.28 14.57 -14.45
C ALA A 168 -14.31 15.80 -14.43
N TRP A 169 -13.47 15.93 -13.41
CA TRP A 169 -12.49 16.97 -12.98
C TRP A 169 -11.67 17.91 -13.89
N ILE A 170 -11.81 19.25 -13.94
CA ILE A 170 -10.90 20.11 -14.77
C ILE A 170 -9.90 21.05 -14.01
N PRO A 171 -8.60 20.75 -13.77
CA PRO A 171 -7.60 21.76 -13.35
C PRO A 171 -6.85 22.48 -14.51
N GLY A 172 -7.33 23.61 -15.07
CA GLY A 172 -6.74 24.33 -16.25
C GLY A 172 -5.51 25.26 -16.01
N THR A 173 -4.57 25.38 -16.98
CA THR A 173 -3.12 25.72 -16.75
C THR A 173 -2.33 26.30 -17.96
N ASN A 174 -0.99 26.46 -17.80
CA ASN A 174 0.02 27.00 -18.71
C ASN A 174 1.23 26.03 -18.94
N SER A 175 2.33 26.47 -19.61
CA SER A 175 2.95 25.72 -20.73
C SER A 175 4.51 25.57 -20.89
N ILE A 176 5.38 25.88 -19.91
CA ILE A 176 6.83 26.15 -20.13
C ILE A 176 7.82 24.99 -20.56
N VAL A 177 7.92 23.84 -19.89
CA VAL A 177 8.77 22.62 -20.10
C VAL A 177 8.26 21.48 -19.17
N ALA A 178 7.03 20.99 -19.29
CA ALA A 178 6.43 20.19 -18.23
C ALA A 178 6.92 18.76 -18.19
N SER A 179 8.22 18.44 -18.23
CA SER A 179 8.94 17.17 -18.04
C SER A 179 8.38 16.10 -17.04
N ILE A 180 7.07 15.87 -16.92
CA ILE A 180 6.30 15.20 -15.85
C ILE A 180 6.96 13.78 -15.63
N GLU A 181 6.99 13.14 -14.46
CA GLU A 181 7.78 11.93 -14.12
C GLU A 181 7.32 11.14 -12.83
N THR A 182 6.20 11.34 -12.10
CA THR A 182 5.82 10.51 -10.92
C THR A 182 4.32 10.28 -10.69
N LEU A 183 3.85 9.60 -9.60
CA LEU A 183 2.60 9.75 -8.77
C LEU A 183 2.52 8.87 -7.43
N ALA A 184 1.70 9.10 -6.33
CA ALA A 184 1.65 8.39 -4.96
C ALA A 184 0.31 8.08 -4.13
N ALA A 185 0.19 7.59 -2.83
CA ALA A 185 -0.85 7.84 -1.69
C ALA A 185 -1.50 6.74 -0.71
N PHE A 186 -1.87 7.01 0.59
CA PHE A 186 -2.88 6.31 1.48
C PHE A 186 -3.31 7.04 2.78
N GLY A 187 -4.64 7.15 3.14
CA GLY A 187 -5.25 8.01 4.23
C GLY A 187 -5.58 9.57 4.15
N GLY A 188 -6.04 10.23 3.04
CA GLY A 188 -6.40 11.70 2.90
C GLY A 188 -5.36 12.78 2.43
N THR A 189 -4.93 12.81 1.15
CA THR A 189 -4.08 13.75 0.32
C THR A 189 -3.80 13.14 -1.12
N LEU A 190 -3.02 13.72 -2.06
CA LEU A 190 -2.98 13.50 -3.56
C LEU A 190 -1.61 14.01 -4.19
N TYR A 191 -0.48 14.12 -3.46
CA TYR A 191 0.88 14.49 -3.97
C TYR A 191 1.19 14.33 -5.52
N VAL A 192 1.34 15.39 -6.32
CA VAL A 192 1.50 15.44 -7.82
C VAL A 192 2.92 15.79 -8.43
N GLY A 193 4.08 15.20 -8.08
CA GLY A 193 5.50 15.57 -8.42
C GLY A 193 5.91 16.32 -9.67
N GLY A 194 6.98 17.14 -9.65
CA GLY A 194 7.73 17.65 -10.81
C GLY A 194 8.80 18.77 -10.70
N ASP A 195 9.02 19.47 -11.81
CA ASP A 195 10.04 20.48 -12.21
C ASP A 195 9.40 21.88 -12.27
N PHE A 196 8.23 22.11 -11.63
CA PHE A 196 7.18 23.03 -12.12
C PHE A 196 7.45 24.53 -12.36
N THR A 197 6.44 25.33 -12.02
CA THR A 197 5.98 26.66 -12.44
C THR A 197 4.45 26.63 -12.58
N SER A 198 3.75 25.48 -12.51
CA SER A 198 2.29 25.44 -12.21
C SER A 198 1.71 24.11 -11.72
N LEU A 199 0.55 24.18 -11.02
CA LEU A 199 -0.35 23.15 -10.48
C LEU A 199 -1.50 23.65 -9.57
N GLY A 200 -2.62 23.96 -10.17
CA GLY A 200 -3.97 23.91 -9.60
C GLY A 200 -4.63 25.28 -9.34
N ASN A 201 -3.83 26.37 -9.18
CA ASN A 201 -4.17 27.80 -8.92
C ASN A 201 -3.90 28.34 -7.49
N ALA A 202 -3.56 29.65 -7.36
CA ALA A 202 -2.65 30.29 -6.36
C ALA A 202 -1.16 29.85 -6.53
N SER A 203 -0.16 30.21 -5.71
CA SER A 203 1.29 29.93 -5.98
C SER A 203 1.99 28.83 -5.14
N ARG A 204 2.84 27.96 -5.74
CA ARG A 204 3.43 26.69 -5.16
C ARG A 204 4.76 26.20 -5.70
N ARG A 205 5.79 27.01 -5.54
CA ARG A 205 7.03 26.85 -6.27
C ARG A 205 7.89 25.59 -5.97
N SER A 206 7.45 24.44 -5.36
CA SER A 206 8.04 23.10 -5.66
C SER A 206 7.65 21.66 -5.18
N LEU A 207 6.52 21.49 -4.55
CA LEU A 207 5.84 20.24 -4.21
C LEU A 207 4.39 20.77 -4.16
N ALA A 208 3.32 20.01 -4.15
CA ALA A 208 2.01 20.59 -3.85
C ALA A 208 1.03 19.60 -3.25
N ALA A 209 -0.12 20.10 -2.80
CA ALA A 209 -1.28 19.32 -2.49
C ALA A 209 -2.64 20.05 -2.90
N LEU A 210 -3.81 19.38 -3.18
CA LEU A 210 -5.12 19.52 -3.95
C LEU A 210 -6.11 18.23 -3.63
N GLU A 211 -7.45 18.05 -3.38
CA GLU A 211 -8.03 16.72 -2.75
C GLU A 211 -8.46 15.45 -3.70
N ILE A 212 -9.53 14.54 -3.64
CA ILE A 212 -10.24 13.71 -4.81
C ILE A 212 -11.73 14.03 -5.19
N THR A 213 -12.58 14.75 -4.46
CA THR A 213 -14.02 15.01 -4.79
C THR A 213 -14.45 16.28 -5.64
N THR A 214 -13.72 17.43 -5.75
CA THR A 214 -14.08 18.65 -6.55
C THR A 214 -12.96 19.39 -7.33
N GLY A 215 -11.71 18.96 -7.29
CA GLY A 215 -10.54 19.61 -7.90
C GLY A 215 -9.61 20.43 -7.03
N SER A 216 -10.21 21.36 -6.32
CA SER A 216 -9.70 22.33 -5.32
C SER A 216 -9.02 21.79 -4.01
N ALA A 217 -9.39 22.33 -2.82
CA ALA A 217 -8.43 22.88 -1.81
C ALA A 217 -8.45 22.38 -0.32
N THR A 218 -7.37 22.74 0.44
CA THR A 218 -6.91 22.58 1.87
C THR A 218 -5.58 23.42 2.05
N THR A 219 -4.58 23.11 2.93
CA THR A 219 -3.71 24.16 3.59
C THR A 219 -2.15 24.07 3.81
N TRP A 220 -1.39 22.94 3.88
CA TRP A 220 -0.07 22.92 4.61
C TRP A 220 1.27 22.79 3.82
N ASN A 221 2.35 23.57 4.09
CA ASN A 221 3.38 23.93 3.06
C ASN A 221 4.92 23.68 3.33
N PRO A 222 5.63 22.74 2.63
CA PRO A 222 7.13 22.59 2.67
C PRO A 222 8.23 23.47 1.84
N ASN A 223 8.32 24.84 1.84
CA ASN A 223 9.07 25.88 0.95
C ASN A 223 10.66 26.28 0.95
N PRO A 224 11.50 25.96 -0.12
CA PRO A 224 12.99 26.24 -0.51
C PRO A 224 13.68 27.35 -1.42
N LEU A 225 14.90 27.05 -1.99
CA LEU A 225 15.60 27.29 -3.31
C LEU A 225 16.53 26.06 -3.73
N GLY A 226 17.26 26.02 -4.89
CA GLY A 226 18.41 25.10 -5.25
C GLY A 226 19.01 25.24 -6.69
N ALA A 227 19.87 24.33 -7.21
CA ALA A 227 20.74 24.44 -8.43
C ALA A 227 20.16 24.05 -9.83
N ASP A 228 20.43 22.86 -10.40
CA ASP A 228 20.67 22.74 -11.86
C ASP A 228 19.54 22.22 -12.80
N LEU A 229 18.87 21.08 -12.57
CA LEU A 229 17.83 20.60 -13.51
C LEU A 229 16.70 19.78 -12.86
N THR A 230 15.53 20.39 -12.84
CA THR A 230 14.42 20.11 -11.92
C THR A 230 13.55 18.96 -12.36
N SER A 231 12.91 18.27 -11.40
CA SER A 231 11.87 17.23 -11.59
C SER A 231 11.60 16.51 -10.26
N VAL A 232 10.46 15.83 -10.08
CA VAL A 232 10.08 15.13 -8.83
C VAL A 232 9.27 13.88 -9.18
N THR A 233 9.95 12.92 -9.81
CA THR A 233 9.72 11.56 -10.34
C THR A 233 9.33 10.34 -9.46
N ALA A 234 9.15 10.26 -8.13
CA ALA A 234 8.52 11.13 -7.14
C ALA A 234 7.73 10.43 -5.99
N LEU A 235 6.86 9.42 -6.21
CA LEU A 235 5.69 9.14 -5.35
C LEU A 235 5.09 7.59 -5.31
N ALA A 236 4.38 7.02 -4.23
CA ALA A 236 3.36 5.89 -3.87
C ALA A 236 2.88 5.85 -2.32
N ALA A 237 2.26 4.81 -1.58
CA ALA A 237 1.86 4.83 -0.05
C ALA A 237 0.78 3.92 0.76
N LEU A 238 0.81 3.86 2.16
CA LEU A 238 0.02 3.26 3.36
C LEU A 238 -0.02 4.14 4.68
N LYS A 239 -1.17 4.49 5.31
CA LYS A 239 -1.40 5.19 6.64
C LYS A 239 -1.17 6.73 6.81
N SER A 240 -0.31 7.21 7.72
CA SER A 240 -0.11 8.64 8.04
C SER A 240 1.37 8.98 8.01
N THR A 241 2.00 8.64 6.89
CA THR A 241 3.40 8.81 6.46
C THR A 241 3.48 9.56 5.14
N VAL A 242 4.68 9.89 4.67
CA VAL A 242 4.98 10.14 3.25
C VAL A 242 6.49 10.15 2.91
N PHE A 243 7.06 9.03 2.47
CA PHE A 243 8.49 8.89 2.22
C PHE A 243 9.00 9.60 0.93
N ALA A 244 9.46 10.83 0.62
CA ALA A 244 9.66 12.15 1.23
C ALA A 244 10.97 13.05 0.92
N GLY A 245 11.91 12.85 -0.02
CA GLY A 245 12.92 13.86 -0.51
C GLY A 245 13.84 13.36 -1.68
N GLY A 246 14.22 14.12 -2.73
CA GLY A 246 14.94 13.64 -3.97
C GLY A 246 16.24 14.22 -4.60
N PHE A 247 16.29 14.86 -5.82
CA PHE A 247 17.47 15.39 -6.61
C PHE A 247 17.66 16.93 -6.85
N PHE A 248 16.94 17.83 -6.18
CA PHE A 248 17.17 19.29 -6.08
C PHE A 248 18.52 19.74 -5.37
N THR A 249 18.69 20.90 -4.66
CA THR A 249 19.96 21.42 -4.02
C THR A 249 20.00 22.12 -2.57
N ASN A 250 19.12 21.79 -1.59
CA ASN A 250 18.82 22.21 -0.16
C ASN A 250 17.74 21.57 0.97
N ILE A 251 17.13 20.34 1.25
CA ILE A 251 16.37 19.88 2.57
C ILE A 251 15.24 20.70 3.23
N SER A 252 15.18 20.76 4.58
CA SER A 252 13.94 21.09 5.35
C SER A 252 14.03 22.47 5.98
N GLY A 253 14.92 23.27 5.39
CA GLY A 253 15.83 24.03 6.20
C GLY A 253 16.54 23.04 7.13
N GLN A 254 17.03 21.90 6.60
CA GLN A 254 17.58 20.76 7.36
C GLN A 254 18.60 20.01 6.51
N PRO A 255 19.78 19.52 7.00
CA PRO A 255 21.12 19.74 6.36
C PRO A 255 22.01 18.52 6.13
N ARG A 256 23.27 18.74 5.63
CA ARG A 256 24.45 17.96 5.12
C ARG A 256 24.69 17.39 3.62
N PRO A 257 24.28 17.93 2.38
CA PRO A 257 23.71 17.52 0.93
C PRO A 257 22.59 16.44 0.29
N GLY A 258 21.21 16.37 0.46
CA GLY A 258 20.19 15.23 0.79
C GLY A 258 19.15 14.39 -0.14
N PHE A 259 18.07 13.72 0.40
CA PHE A 259 16.85 13.01 -0.20
C PHE A 259 15.85 12.24 0.80
N ALA A 260 15.09 12.71 1.84
CA ALA A 260 14.44 11.71 2.81
C ALA A 260 13.28 11.99 3.84
N ALA A 261 12.30 12.88 3.70
CA ALA A 261 10.94 12.77 4.30
C ALA A 261 10.20 14.11 4.16
N LEU A 262 8.97 14.14 3.62
CA LEU A 262 8.06 15.28 3.53
C LEU A 262 6.64 14.89 3.92
N THR A 263 6.23 15.38 5.08
CA THR A 263 5.16 14.94 5.97
C THR A 263 3.74 15.01 5.52
N THR A 264 2.98 14.18 6.26
CA THR A 264 1.58 14.41 6.49
C THR A 264 1.15 15.31 7.71
N THR A 265 1.56 15.36 9.07
CA THR A 265 1.01 15.67 10.52
C THR A 265 0.13 16.83 11.16
N THR A 266 0.57 18.08 11.36
CA THR A 266 -0.10 19.27 11.98
C THR A 266 -0.34 20.51 11.05
N THR A 267 0.62 21.45 10.93
CA THR A 267 0.81 22.48 9.85
C THR A 267 2.30 22.89 9.61
N THR A 268 3.28 22.33 10.36
CA THR A 268 4.62 22.95 10.65
C THR A 268 5.91 22.08 10.51
N ASN A 269 6.77 21.93 11.58
CA ASN A 269 8.25 21.73 11.53
C ASN A 269 9.06 20.70 12.46
N SER A 270 8.57 19.85 13.38
CA SER A 270 9.38 18.97 14.32
C SER A 270 9.02 17.44 14.58
N ALA A 271 9.87 16.41 14.31
CA ALA A 271 9.72 14.95 14.70
C ALA A 271 10.98 13.95 14.54
N GLN A 272 10.91 12.86 13.72
CA GLN A 272 11.72 11.59 13.75
C GLN A 272 13.13 11.53 13.05
N ALA A 273 14.19 11.83 13.77
CA ALA A 273 15.31 10.89 14.00
C ALA A 273 16.23 10.25 12.90
N TRP A 274 15.78 9.30 12.05
CA TRP A 274 16.56 8.08 11.68
C TRP A 274 17.77 8.20 10.69
N ASN A 275 18.43 7.10 10.17
CA ASN A 275 19.80 7.22 9.58
C ASN A 275 20.42 6.27 8.47
N VAL A 276 19.75 6.04 7.34
CA VAL A 276 20.28 5.82 5.86
C VAL A 276 20.96 8.18 4.03
N GLN A 277 21.69 8.34 2.88
CA GLN A 277 22.23 9.60 2.25
C GLN A 277 22.26 9.32 0.71
N SER A 278 22.94 10.01 -0.24
CA SER A 278 22.89 9.58 -1.67
C SER A 278 24.01 9.94 -2.64
N SER A 279 23.85 9.42 -3.88
CA SER A 279 24.49 9.85 -5.12
C SER A 279 23.71 9.45 -6.44
N GLY A 280 22.37 9.32 -6.47
CA GLY A 280 21.59 9.33 -7.74
C GLY A 280 20.07 8.94 -7.78
N SER A 281 19.28 9.55 -8.69
CA SER A 281 18.02 9.21 -9.43
C SER A 281 16.80 8.32 -8.99
N VAL A 282 16.66 7.72 -7.81
CA VAL A 282 15.59 6.88 -7.11
C VAL A 282 14.15 6.53 -7.64
N ARG A 283 13.71 6.90 -8.83
CA ARG A 283 12.46 6.60 -9.60
C ARG A 283 11.09 6.15 -8.95
N ARG A 284 10.88 5.38 -7.86
CA ARG A 284 9.54 4.94 -7.25
C ARG A 284 9.60 4.68 -5.73
N ILE A 285 8.66 3.90 -5.16
CA ILE A 285 7.71 4.21 -4.07
C ILE A 285 6.57 3.14 -4.10
N ALA A 286 5.83 2.85 -3.00
CA ALA A 286 5.02 1.63 -2.75
C ALA A 286 4.88 1.20 -1.22
N ILE A 287 4.03 0.17 -0.92
CA ILE A 287 3.55 -0.57 0.36
C ILE A 287 3.16 -3.55 0.79
N SER A 288 2.60 -4.34 1.85
CA SER A 288 1.78 -4.28 3.17
C SER A 288 2.14 -3.82 4.71
N ALA A 289 3.26 -4.01 5.51
CA ALA A 289 3.46 -3.48 6.95
C ALA A 289 4.85 -3.28 7.82
N GLN A 290 5.93 -4.14 7.92
CA GLN A 290 7.35 -4.05 8.47
C GLN A 290 8.65 -4.38 7.57
N THR A 291 8.65 -5.08 6.39
CA THR A 291 9.68 -5.12 5.25
C THR A 291 9.15 -4.70 3.82
N VAL A 292 9.60 -3.67 3.06
CA VAL A 292 8.84 -2.99 1.93
C VAL A 292 9.54 -3.48 0.58
N LEU A 293 9.52 -2.85 -0.63
CA LEU A 293 10.48 -3.09 -1.75
C LEU A 293 10.77 -2.02 -2.83
N ALA A 294 12.05 -1.65 -2.98
CA ALA A 294 12.64 -0.66 -3.86
C ALA A 294 13.66 -0.91 -4.97
N ALA A 295 13.77 0.11 -5.80
CA ALA A 295 14.83 0.40 -6.73
C ALA A 295 15.71 1.60 -6.08
N GLY A 296 17.03 1.93 -5.86
CA GLY A 296 18.49 1.71 -6.13
C GLY A 296 19.53 2.00 -5.03
N PRO A 297 20.75 2.52 -5.24
CA PRO A 297 21.80 2.27 -4.25
C PRO A 297 21.51 2.82 -2.86
N VAL A 298 22.30 2.38 -1.90
CA VAL A 298 22.40 2.97 -0.57
C VAL A 298 23.90 2.99 -0.20
N LEU A 299 24.30 3.64 0.85
CA LEU A 299 25.25 3.20 1.84
C LEU A 299 24.33 3.31 3.06
N ALA A 300 24.56 2.52 4.06
CA ALA A 300 24.79 3.23 5.28
C ALA A 300 26.28 3.02 5.55
N ASN A 301 26.87 3.95 6.27
CA ASN A 301 28.25 3.79 6.71
C ASN A 301 29.29 3.61 5.56
N GLY A 302 29.03 4.12 4.33
CA GLY A 302 30.08 4.28 3.29
C GLY A 302 30.17 3.33 2.07
N ARG A 303 29.49 2.16 2.00
CA ARG A 303 30.04 1.01 1.22
C ARG A 303 29.10 0.15 0.35
N VAL A 304 29.61 -0.96 -0.24
CA VAL A 304 29.64 -1.30 -1.70
C VAL A 304 28.74 -2.47 -2.19
N LEU A 305 27.68 -2.81 -1.44
CA LEU A 305 26.77 -3.99 -1.49
C LEU A 305 26.21 -4.55 -2.83
N ARG A 306 25.03 -5.21 -2.85
CA ARG A 306 24.47 -5.69 -4.12
C ARG A 306 24.12 -4.51 -5.04
N GLN A 307 24.18 -4.67 -6.36
CA GLN A 307 24.33 -3.58 -7.33
C GLN A 307 23.05 -2.81 -7.69
N ASN A 308 21.90 -3.24 -7.17
CA ASN A 308 20.54 -3.00 -7.65
C ASN A 308 19.34 -3.75 -6.91
N ALA A 309 18.89 -3.47 -5.65
CA ALA A 309 17.60 -3.83 -4.92
C ALA A 309 17.66 -4.13 -3.39
N ALA A 310 17.67 -3.11 -2.55
CA ALA A 310 17.94 -3.15 -1.13
C ALA A 310 16.89 -3.43 -0.06
N ALA A 311 16.21 -4.59 0.07
CA ALA A 311 15.62 -5.19 1.32
C ALA A 311 14.73 -4.41 2.37
N LEU A 312 14.89 -3.08 2.56
CA LEU A 312 14.55 -2.08 3.63
C LEU A 312 13.46 -2.32 4.70
N ASP A 313 13.39 -1.34 5.61
CA ASP A 313 12.89 -1.35 7.00
C ASP A 313 12.18 -0.03 7.34
N THR A 314 11.04 -0.06 8.05
CA THR A 314 10.16 1.12 8.29
C THR A 314 10.29 1.68 9.68
N THR A 315 10.12 0.82 10.67
CA THR A 315 10.24 1.25 12.06
C THR A 315 11.72 1.31 12.47
N THR A 316 12.60 0.48 11.86
CA THR A 316 13.84 0.06 12.56
C THR A 316 15.20 -0.02 11.78
N GLY A 317 15.65 -1.12 11.15
CA GLY A 317 16.89 -1.21 10.32
C GLY A 317 17.84 -2.47 10.29
N GLN A 318 17.44 -3.76 10.35
CA GLN A 318 18.27 -4.98 10.03
C GLN A 318 17.77 -5.53 8.73
N LEU A 319 18.60 -6.19 7.92
CA LEU A 319 18.32 -6.29 6.50
C LEU A 319 17.42 -7.54 6.05
N THR A 320 17.46 -8.26 4.91
CA THR A 320 16.57 -9.46 4.58
C THR A 320 17.31 -10.55 3.75
N SER A 321 16.80 -11.73 3.33
CA SER A 321 17.62 -12.97 3.43
C SER A 321 17.59 -14.07 2.31
N TRP A 322 18.28 -13.95 1.16
CA TRP A 322 17.84 -14.62 -0.12
C TRP A 322 18.94 -14.40 -1.26
N ASN A 323 18.97 -15.04 -2.45
CA ASN A 323 19.95 -14.71 -3.57
C ASN A 323 19.30 -14.66 -5.14
N PRO A 324 18.50 -12.94 -6.60
CA PRO A 324 17.45 -12.79 -7.83
C PRO A 324 17.68 -13.00 -9.35
N ASP A 325 18.88 -13.02 -9.90
CA ASP A 325 19.18 -13.57 -11.23
C ASP A 325 18.68 -12.84 -12.49
N VAL A 326 17.93 -11.75 -12.31
CA VAL A 326 17.58 -10.61 -13.20
C VAL A 326 18.71 -10.22 -14.24
N ASN A 327 18.65 -9.13 -15.02
CA ASN A 327 19.93 -8.52 -15.50
C ASN A 327 20.16 -7.01 -15.37
N GLY A 328 19.29 -6.21 -15.94
CA GLY A 328 19.52 -4.84 -16.43
C GLY A 328 18.38 -3.88 -16.05
N GLU A 329 18.53 -2.58 -16.34
CA GLU A 329 17.71 -1.40 -15.97
C GLU A 329 16.18 -1.64 -15.87
N VAL A 330 15.83 -2.35 -14.81
CA VAL A 330 14.54 -2.92 -14.41
C VAL A 330 13.49 -1.91 -14.08
N TRP A 331 12.78 -1.31 -15.00
CA TRP A 331 11.97 -0.19 -14.55
C TRP A 331 10.71 -0.59 -13.68
N SER A 332 10.43 -1.75 -13.00
CA SER A 332 9.40 -1.94 -11.87
C SER A 332 9.37 -3.21 -10.94
N LEU A 333 8.29 -3.48 -10.13
CA LEU A 333 7.71 -4.72 -9.42
C LEU A 333 6.22 -4.44 -9.01
N LEU A 334 5.44 -5.46 -8.58
CA LEU A 334 4.31 -5.63 -7.63
C LEU A 334 4.37 -6.93 -6.72
N ALA A 335 3.26 -7.48 -6.22
CA ALA A 335 2.99 -8.86 -5.76
C ALA A 335 1.46 -8.97 -5.50
N ASP A 336 0.63 -9.89 -6.02
CA ASP A 336 -0.65 -10.29 -5.38
C ASP A 336 -0.62 -11.75 -4.93
N GLY A 337 -1.35 -12.04 -3.84
CA GLY A 337 -1.82 -13.39 -3.62
C GLY A 337 -0.63 -14.35 -3.46
N GLY A 338 -0.75 -15.50 -4.11
CA GLY A 338 0.40 -16.35 -4.30
C GLY A 338 1.22 -16.06 -5.55
N SER A 339 0.93 -15.06 -6.44
CA SER A 339 1.44 -14.92 -7.85
C SER A 339 1.88 -13.48 -8.35
N ILE A 340 3.20 -13.23 -8.63
CA ILE A 340 3.92 -11.97 -8.33
C ILE A 340 5.21 -11.52 -9.20
N TYR A 341 5.14 -10.82 -10.37
CA TYR A 341 5.92 -10.54 -11.67
C TYR A 341 7.25 -9.61 -11.97
N ILE A 342 8.49 -10.07 -12.38
CA ILE A 342 9.89 -9.45 -12.77
C ILE A 342 10.28 -8.95 -14.24
N GLY A 343 9.93 -7.78 -14.86
CA GLY A 343 10.51 -7.29 -16.19
C GLY A 343 10.45 -5.77 -16.52
N GLY A 344 11.06 -5.17 -17.60
CA GLY A 344 11.70 -3.78 -17.74
C GLY A 344 12.75 -3.44 -18.89
N ILE A 345 14.02 -2.89 -18.68
CA ILE A 345 15.24 -2.91 -19.58
C ILE A 345 16.71 -3.36 -19.08
N PHE A 346 17.43 -4.54 -18.92
CA PHE A 346 17.44 -6.03 -19.14
C PHE A 346 18.54 -6.75 -20.05
N VAL A 347 19.71 -7.31 -19.66
CA VAL A 347 20.52 -8.26 -20.54
C VAL A 347 20.76 -9.74 -20.10
N SER A 348 21.97 -10.20 -19.71
CA SER A 348 22.38 -11.64 -19.59
C SER A 348 22.58 -12.26 -18.16
N VAL A 349 22.57 -13.59 -18.00
CA VAL A 349 21.80 -14.25 -16.91
C VAL A 349 22.47 -15.49 -16.29
N GLY A 350 22.09 -15.92 -15.06
CA GLY A 350 22.12 -17.33 -14.63
C GLY A 350 21.08 -18.22 -15.32
N GLY A 351 20.84 -18.02 -16.63
CA GLY A 351 19.63 -18.53 -17.29
C GLY A 351 19.68 -18.63 -18.82
N GLN A 352 18.54 -18.35 -19.47
CA GLN A 352 18.11 -18.97 -20.74
C GLN A 352 17.20 -18.03 -21.57
N PRO A 353 17.19 -18.03 -22.91
CA PRO A 353 16.94 -16.85 -23.75
C PRO A 353 15.48 -16.38 -23.83
N ILE A 354 15.00 -15.73 -22.77
CA ILE A 354 13.66 -15.21 -22.72
C ILE A 354 13.61 -14.03 -21.69
N TYR A 355 13.77 -12.78 -22.15
CA TYR A 355 12.76 -11.67 -22.29
C TYR A 355 12.15 -10.90 -21.02
N SER A 356 11.36 -9.77 -21.05
CA SER A 356 10.59 -8.72 -20.19
C SER A 356 9.02 -8.53 -19.61
N LEU A 357 7.83 -9.29 -19.74
CA LEU A 357 6.47 -9.55 -18.98
C LEU A 357 6.13 -10.99 -18.32
N ALA A 358 5.89 -11.44 -17.01
CA ALA A 358 5.92 -12.89 -16.43
C ALA A 358 5.82 -13.25 -14.85
N LEU A 359 6.04 -14.49 -14.27
CA LEU A 359 5.80 -14.98 -12.82
C LEU A 359 6.77 -16.01 -12.17
N VAL A 360 6.51 -16.30 -10.85
CA VAL A 360 6.88 -17.36 -9.88
C VAL A 360 5.77 -18.13 -9.05
N GLY A 361 5.76 -18.06 -7.71
CA GLY A 361 5.24 -18.99 -6.67
C GLY A 361 5.77 -18.57 -5.27
N ALA A 362 5.41 -19.17 -4.12
CA ALA A 362 5.54 -18.59 -2.74
C ALA A 362 6.88 -17.92 -2.23
N GLY A 363 7.62 -18.48 -1.25
CA GLY A 363 8.79 -17.82 -0.59
C GLY A 363 10.24 -18.14 -1.07
N ASN A 364 10.54 -19.22 -1.77
CA ASN A 364 11.90 -19.79 -2.01
C ASN A 364 12.79 -19.37 -3.23
N GLY A 365 12.26 -18.73 -4.25
CA GLY A 365 12.79 -18.51 -5.60
C GLY A 365 12.01 -19.25 -6.70
N MET A 366 12.55 -20.45 -7.00
CA MET A 366 12.28 -21.54 -7.96
C MET A 366 11.61 -21.24 -9.31
N LEU A 367 12.06 -21.74 -10.51
CA LEU A 367 11.57 -21.39 -11.89
C LEU A 367 10.68 -22.39 -12.67
N THR A 368 9.75 -21.91 -13.53
CA THR A 368 8.72 -22.70 -14.28
C THR A 368 8.07 -21.91 -15.43
N ASN A 369 7.89 -22.47 -16.63
CA ASN A 369 7.83 -21.67 -17.88
C ASN A 369 6.49 -21.70 -18.66
N SER A 370 5.32 -21.78 -18.02
CA SER A 370 4.11 -22.36 -18.67
C SER A 370 3.23 -21.45 -19.56
N TRP A 371 3.30 -20.15 -19.34
CA TRP A 371 2.69 -19.01 -20.06
C TRP A 371 3.73 -18.70 -21.22
N ASN A 372 3.48 -18.17 -22.46
CA ASN A 372 4.47 -17.46 -23.36
C ASN A 372 3.93 -16.99 -24.77
N PRO A 373 4.01 -15.70 -25.18
CA PRO A 373 3.62 -15.12 -26.49
C PRO A 373 4.37 -13.80 -26.96
N ASP A 374 5.46 -13.92 -27.72
CA ASP A 374 6.68 -13.05 -27.95
C ASP A 374 6.75 -11.72 -28.81
N PRO A 375 7.66 -10.75 -28.48
CA PRO A 375 8.19 -9.58 -29.23
C PRO A 375 9.74 -9.66 -29.42
N ASP A 376 10.54 -8.57 -29.36
CA ASP A 376 12.04 -8.60 -29.39
C ASP A 376 12.75 -8.19 -28.08
N GLY A 377 12.29 -7.15 -27.37
CA GLY A 377 13.05 -6.39 -26.34
C GLY A 377 12.31 -6.10 -25.00
N PRO A 378 12.41 -4.89 -24.37
CA PRO A 378 11.98 -4.54 -22.96
C PRO A 378 10.46 -4.62 -22.51
N VAL A 379 9.76 -3.80 -21.66
CA VAL A 379 8.24 -3.56 -21.66
C VAL A 379 7.83 -2.11 -21.25
N TYR A 380 7.03 -1.87 -20.20
CA TYR A 380 7.23 -0.89 -19.11
C TYR A 380 6.16 -0.81 -17.92
N ALA A 381 5.47 -1.84 -17.34
CA ALA A 381 4.66 -1.69 -16.07
C ALA A 381 4.01 -2.99 -15.50
N LEU A 382 2.97 -2.94 -14.63
CA LEU A 382 1.91 -3.94 -14.22
C LEU A 382 0.95 -3.36 -13.07
N ALA A 383 -0.34 -3.71 -12.81
CA ALA A 383 -1.27 -3.01 -11.82
C ALA A 383 -2.73 -3.49 -11.44
N LYS A 384 -3.18 -3.81 -10.22
CA LYS A 384 -4.43 -4.64 -9.99
C LYS A 384 -5.78 -3.89 -9.87
N SER A 385 -6.77 -4.23 -10.72
CA SER A 385 -8.23 -3.85 -10.90
C SER A 385 -9.19 -4.84 -10.26
N SER A 386 -10.47 -4.47 -10.30
CA SER A 386 -11.63 -5.30 -10.01
C SER A 386 -11.53 -6.76 -10.47
N ASN A 387 -11.44 -7.02 -11.78
CA ASN A 387 -12.15 -8.17 -12.37
C ASN A 387 -11.33 -9.41 -12.75
N GLY A 388 -10.02 -9.45 -12.56
CA GLY A 388 -9.16 -10.59 -12.90
C GLY A 388 -8.06 -10.23 -13.89
N GLN A 389 -8.43 -9.52 -14.96
CA GLN A 389 -7.69 -8.76 -15.99
C GLN A 389 -6.17 -8.40 -15.67
N ILE A 390 -5.10 -8.26 -16.49
CA ILE A 390 -3.71 -7.79 -16.07
C ILE A 390 -2.94 -7.09 -17.17
N LEU A 391 -3.05 -5.83 -17.25
CA LEU A 391 -2.97 -5.19 -18.52
C LEU A 391 -1.49 -5.00 -19.13
N VAL A 392 -1.11 -4.84 -20.44
CA VAL A 392 0.30 -4.75 -21.06
C VAL A 392 0.65 -3.70 -22.17
N GLY A 393 1.68 -2.84 -22.04
CA GLY A 393 2.01 -1.80 -23.04
C GLY A 393 3.35 -1.67 -23.80
N GLY A 394 3.34 -0.84 -24.89
CA GLY A 394 4.30 -0.65 -26.01
C GLY A 394 4.10 0.54 -27.07
N GLY A 395 5.14 0.87 -27.89
CA GLY A 395 5.07 1.34 -29.31
C GLY A 395 6.41 1.20 -30.13
N PHE A 396 6.53 0.36 -31.22
CA PHE A 396 7.76 0.13 -32.07
C PHE A 396 7.62 -0.57 -33.49
N GLY A 397 7.80 -1.91 -33.65
CA GLY A 397 7.82 -2.72 -34.93
C GLY A 397 6.69 -3.78 -35.26
N GLU A 398 7.01 -4.97 -35.82
CA GLU A 398 6.11 -6.09 -36.30
C GLU A 398 6.55 -7.53 -35.88
N ILE A 399 5.62 -8.47 -35.53
CA ILE A 399 5.79 -9.97 -35.60
C ILE A 399 4.50 -10.91 -35.70
N GLY A 400 3.74 -11.26 -34.64
CA GLY A 400 2.76 -12.42 -34.60
C GLY A 400 1.36 -12.32 -33.86
N GLY A 401 1.10 -13.11 -32.79
CA GLY A 401 -0.01 -13.04 -31.81
C GLY A 401 -1.42 -12.57 -32.23
N GLN A 402 -1.69 -11.28 -32.03
CA GLN A 402 -2.84 -10.51 -32.53
C GLN A 402 -2.39 -9.08 -32.87
N PRO A 403 -3.17 -8.24 -33.55
CA PRO A 403 -2.59 -7.03 -34.11
C PRO A 403 -2.09 -6.06 -33.04
N ARG A 404 -1.04 -5.29 -33.37
CA ARG A 404 -0.24 -4.54 -32.41
C ARG A 404 0.17 -3.05 -32.69
N SER A 405 -0.67 -2.15 -33.27
CA SER A 405 -0.78 -0.61 -33.02
C SER A 405 -2.49 0.71 -30.87
N PHE A 406 -2.71 0.35 -29.53
CA PHE A 406 -3.34 -0.88 -28.90
C PHE A 406 -4.30 -0.67 -27.71
N ILE A 407 -3.75 -0.09 -26.66
CA ILE A 407 -3.56 -0.67 -25.32
C ILE A 407 -3.81 -2.24 -25.13
N ALA A 408 -2.76 -3.09 -25.04
CA ALA A 408 -2.65 -4.55 -25.35
C ALA A 408 -2.44 -5.63 -24.26
N GLY A 409 -2.64 -6.90 -24.64
CA GLY A 409 -2.29 -8.08 -23.83
C GLY A 409 -3.51 -8.77 -23.21
N LEU A 410 -3.28 -9.65 -22.24
CA LEU A 410 -3.86 -10.97 -22.09
C LEU A 410 -5.28 -11.11 -21.29
N ASN A 411 -5.69 -12.28 -20.78
CA ASN A 411 -6.88 -12.72 -19.98
C ASN A 411 -6.55 -14.02 -19.17
N PRO A 412 -7.18 -15.22 -19.10
CA PRO A 412 -6.64 -16.34 -18.25
C PRO A 412 -5.49 -17.32 -18.71
N SER A 413 -4.91 -17.32 -19.93
CA SER A 413 -3.99 -18.41 -20.39
C SER A 413 -2.83 -18.20 -21.44
N GLY A 414 -2.62 -17.02 -22.02
CA GLY A 414 -1.48 -16.59 -22.87
C GLY A 414 -1.88 -15.72 -24.09
N LEU A 415 -3.15 -15.81 -24.51
CA LEU A 415 -3.72 -15.59 -25.84
C LEU A 415 -5.10 -14.84 -25.95
N ALA A 416 -5.22 -13.73 -26.70
CA ALA A 416 -6.45 -13.05 -27.23
C ALA A 416 -7.83 -12.84 -26.45
N THR A 417 -8.28 -11.57 -26.22
CA THR A 417 -9.66 -10.98 -26.34
C THR A 417 -9.61 -9.42 -26.61
N SER A 418 -10.69 -8.66 -26.42
CA SER A 418 -11.25 -7.77 -27.46
C SER A 418 -10.93 -6.26 -27.62
N TRP A 419 -9.70 -5.72 -27.51
CA TRP A 419 -9.48 -4.28 -27.83
C TRP A 419 -9.24 -3.96 -29.35
N ASN A 420 -9.62 -2.77 -29.93
CA ASN A 420 -9.45 -2.35 -31.37
C ASN A 420 -9.08 -0.83 -31.73
N PRO A 421 -7.93 -0.50 -32.43
CA PRO A 421 -7.18 0.80 -32.74
C PRO A 421 -7.51 2.23 -32.19
N SER A 422 -6.61 3.23 -31.93
CA SER A 422 -5.20 3.52 -32.40
C SER A 422 -4.30 4.46 -31.49
N ALA A 423 -2.97 4.19 -31.33
CA ALA A 423 -1.84 4.83 -30.56
C ALA A 423 -0.64 5.19 -31.48
N ASN A 424 0.50 5.68 -30.94
CA ASN A 424 1.80 5.88 -31.60
C ASN A 424 3.07 6.06 -30.71
N GLY A 425 3.02 6.17 -29.37
CA GLY A 425 4.22 6.36 -28.54
C GLY A 425 4.12 5.69 -27.17
N LEU A 426 5.28 5.62 -26.46
CA LEU A 426 5.81 4.58 -25.54
C LEU A 426 5.57 4.61 -23.98
N PRO A 427 4.35 4.28 -23.47
CA PRO A 427 4.15 3.28 -22.42
C PRO A 427 4.99 3.21 -21.08
N LEU A 428 4.48 3.34 -19.80
CA LEU A 428 5.04 2.99 -18.45
C LEU A 428 4.40 3.22 -16.98
N THR A 429 3.12 2.94 -16.56
CA THR A 429 2.79 2.28 -15.21
C THR A 429 1.58 1.32 -15.30
N LEU A 430 0.98 0.83 -14.20
CA LEU A 430 -0.36 1.26 -13.67
C LEU A 430 -0.44 1.07 -12.12
N MET A 431 -1.62 1.30 -11.52
CA MET A 431 -2.20 0.63 -10.33
C MET A 431 -3.75 0.92 -10.36
N VAL A 432 -4.64 0.39 -9.52
CA VAL A 432 -6.11 0.39 -9.86
C VAL A 432 -7.08 0.29 -8.69
N ALA A 433 -8.34 0.70 -8.87
CA ALA A 433 -9.41 0.49 -7.89
C ALA A 433 -10.79 0.39 -8.54
N GLY A 434 -11.33 -0.82 -8.48
CA GLY A 434 -12.75 -1.06 -8.60
C GLY A 434 -13.36 -0.47 -9.88
N SER A 435 -14.48 0.24 -9.73
CA SER A 435 -15.27 0.83 -10.81
C SER A 435 -14.67 2.10 -11.39
N THR A 436 -13.39 2.32 -11.22
CA THR A 436 -12.66 3.15 -12.14
C THR A 436 -11.27 2.50 -12.35
N VAL A 437 -10.44 2.98 -13.28
CA VAL A 437 -9.14 2.37 -13.60
C VAL A 437 -8.05 3.49 -13.75
N TYR A 438 -6.73 3.27 -13.85
CA TYR A 438 -5.75 4.39 -13.96
C TYR A 438 -4.71 4.16 -15.08
N VAL A 439 -4.58 4.86 -16.24
CA VAL A 439 -4.07 4.30 -17.54
C VAL A 439 -2.99 4.98 -18.47
N GLY A 440 -2.84 6.30 -18.70
CA GLY A 440 -2.22 6.94 -19.89
C GLY A 440 -0.80 7.55 -19.78
N GLY A 441 -0.28 8.43 -20.67
CA GLY A 441 1.16 8.64 -21.00
C GLY A 441 1.90 9.85 -21.70
N THR A 442 3.09 9.70 -22.29
CA THR A 442 3.91 10.70 -23.07
C THR A 442 3.46 11.01 -24.51
N PHE A 443 2.30 10.48 -24.93
CA PHE A 443 1.69 10.45 -26.27
C PHE A 443 0.70 11.52 -26.89
N THR A 444 0.77 12.03 -28.11
CA THR A 444 -0.34 12.75 -28.83
C THR A 444 -1.72 12.01 -29.13
N GLN A 445 -2.31 11.02 -28.38
CA GLN A 445 -3.77 10.49 -28.38
C GLN A 445 -4.00 9.26 -27.49
N ILE A 446 -5.25 8.91 -27.15
CA ILE A 446 -5.86 7.66 -26.56
C ILE A 446 -7.37 7.88 -26.69
N GLY A 447 -8.16 6.86 -26.39
CA GLY A 447 -9.63 6.80 -26.38
C GLY A 447 -10.34 7.29 -27.62
N GLY A 448 -9.57 7.56 -28.68
CA GLY A 448 -10.06 8.15 -29.92
C GLY A 448 -10.19 9.69 -29.93
N GLN A 449 -9.63 10.48 -29.00
CA GLN A 449 -9.68 11.95 -29.12
C GLN A 449 -8.38 12.68 -28.69
N PHE A 450 -8.44 14.04 -28.77
CA PHE A 450 -7.45 15.08 -28.41
C PHE A 450 -6.95 14.95 -26.95
N ARG A 451 -6.42 15.92 -26.16
CA ARG A 451 -6.14 15.86 -24.67
C ARG A 451 -4.69 15.58 -24.08
N ASN A 452 -3.84 16.52 -23.66
CA ASN A 452 -2.48 16.30 -23.09
C ASN A 452 -2.26 15.60 -21.66
N ASN A 453 -1.10 14.99 -21.40
CA ASN A 453 -0.61 14.08 -20.31
C ASN A 453 -1.39 13.07 -19.44
N LEU A 454 -2.55 13.33 -18.83
CA LEU A 454 -3.34 12.25 -18.21
C LEU A 454 -4.79 12.19 -18.73
N ALA A 455 -5.59 11.13 -18.49
CA ALA A 455 -7.06 10.93 -18.78
C ALA A 455 -7.69 9.51 -18.84
N ALA A 456 -8.07 9.03 -20.03
CA ALA A 456 -8.98 8.01 -20.60
C ALA A 456 -8.68 6.49 -20.68
N LEU A 457 -9.75 5.69 -20.87
CA LEU A 457 -9.92 4.24 -21.05
C LEU A 457 -9.79 3.27 -19.85
N SER A 458 -10.93 2.88 -19.26
CA SER A 458 -11.09 2.09 -18.03
C SER A 458 -11.23 0.56 -18.14
N ASP A 459 -12.05 -0.14 -17.33
CA ASP A 459 -12.06 -1.62 -17.25
C ASP A 459 -12.59 -2.33 -18.51
N SER A 460 -13.57 -1.76 -19.26
CA SER A 460 -14.32 -2.50 -20.29
C SER A 460 -14.29 -1.95 -21.74
N THR A 461 -14.98 -0.85 -22.11
CA THR A 461 -15.20 -0.46 -23.54
C THR A 461 -14.18 0.53 -24.13
N GLY A 462 -14.54 1.78 -24.51
CA GLY A 462 -13.83 2.45 -25.62
C GLY A 462 -13.68 3.98 -25.74
N THR A 463 -14.07 4.86 -24.79
CA THR A 463 -13.89 6.34 -24.97
C THR A 463 -13.61 7.15 -23.68
N ALA A 464 -14.38 8.20 -23.36
CA ALA A 464 -14.23 8.95 -22.12
C ALA A 464 -15.36 9.92 -21.78
N THR A 465 -15.55 10.16 -20.49
CA THR A 465 -16.11 11.38 -19.86
C THR A 465 -14.99 12.42 -19.55
N THR A 466 -14.89 13.19 -18.43
CA THR A 466 -14.27 14.56 -18.47
C THR A 466 -13.10 15.06 -17.57
N TRP A 467 -12.55 14.35 -16.56
CA TRP A 467 -11.40 14.74 -15.66
C TRP A 467 -10.12 15.48 -16.28
N ASN A 468 -10.06 16.77 -16.80
CA ASN A 468 -9.00 17.68 -17.47
C ASN A 468 -8.00 18.70 -16.78
N PRO A 469 -6.67 18.55 -16.92
CA PRO A 469 -5.62 19.60 -16.67
C PRO A 469 -5.21 20.69 -17.72
N ASN A 470 -3.91 20.93 -18.05
CA ASN A 470 -3.29 21.76 -19.17
C ASN A 470 -1.82 22.29 -19.06
N PRO A 471 -0.78 21.43 -19.05
CA PRO A 471 0.64 21.85 -19.32
C PRO A 471 1.46 21.14 -20.47
N ASP A 472 2.67 20.56 -20.22
CA ASP A 472 3.87 20.42 -21.15
C ASP A 472 4.86 19.11 -21.24
N GLY A 473 4.91 17.99 -20.44
CA GLY A 473 5.91 16.82 -20.53
C GLY A 473 5.78 15.47 -19.64
N TYR A 474 6.79 14.57 -19.39
CA TYR A 474 6.79 13.04 -19.26
C TYR A 474 5.96 12.10 -18.25
N VAL A 475 5.06 12.51 -17.33
CA VAL A 475 4.47 11.86 -16.07
C VAL A 475 4.75 10.39 -15.60
N ARG A 476 5.17 10.06 -14.33
CA ARG A 476 5.65 8.70 -13.80
C ARG A 476 5.40 7.89 -12.44
N SER A 477 4.25 7.61 -11.75
CA SER A 477 4.01 6.52 -10.69
C SER A 477 2.53 6.48 -10.17
N LEU A 478 2.01 5.90 -9.01
CA LEU A 478 0.77 6.27 -8.18
C LEU A 478 0.31 5.35 -6.95
N LEU A 479 -0.39 5.91 -5.91
CA LEU A 479 -1.22 5.25 -4.83
C LEU A 479 -2.46 5.99 -4.24
N VAL A 480 -3.28 5.51 -3.27
CA VAL A 480 -4.56 6.20 -2.83
C VAL A 480 -4.82 6.44 -1.35
N ARG A 481 -4.87 7.74 -1.04
CA ARG A 481 -5.36 8.39 0.16
C ARG A 481 -6.89 8.50 0.21
N GLY A 482 -7.62 7.41 -0.03
CA GLY A 482 -9.09 7.40 0.06
C GLY A 482 -9.72 8.42 -0.88
N THR A 483 -10.38 9.45 -0.32
CA THR A 483 -10.99 10.53 -1.09
C THR A 483 -9.99 11.49 -1.73
N ASN A 484 -8.68 11.23 -1.71
CA ASN A 484 -7.60 11.98 -2.40
C ASN A 484 -6.54 10.91 -2.91
N VAL A 485 -5.85 11.01 -4.06
CA VAL A 485 -4.98 9.99 -4.73
C VAL A 485 -3.73 10.61 -5.34
N PHE A 486 -2.48 10.27 -5.08
CA PHE A 486 -1.39 11.22 -5.36
C PHE A 486 -0.92 11.50 -6.83
N VAL A 487 -1.72 12.15 -7.70
CA VAL A 487 -1.64 12.12 -9.19
C VAL A 487 -0.73 13.19 -9.85
N ALA A 488 0.53 12.87 -10.10
CA ALA A 488 1.76 13.62 -10.28
C ALA A 488 2.64 13.88 -11.54
N GLY A 489 3.99 13.85 -11.37
CA GLY A 489 5.06 14.15 -12.34
C GLY A 489 6.58 14.45 -12.02
N GLY A 490 7.17 15.42 -12.73
CA GLY A 490 8.58 15.59 -13.18
C GLY A 490 8.91 16.93 -13.87
N PHE A 491 7.99 17.90 -13.88
CA PHE A 491 7.79 18.91 -14.95
C PHE A 491 7.77 20.42 -14.70
N THR A 492 8.04 21.38 -15.61
CA THR A 492 7.68 22.83 -15.45
C THR A 492 6.18 23.31 -15.29
N ASN A 493 5.05 22.71 -15.73
CA ASN A 493 3.68 23.17 -15.32
C ASN A 493 2.61 22.06 -15.18
N ILE A 494 1.47 22.36 -14.52
CA ILE A 494 0.18 21.61 -14.47
C ILE A 494 -0.92 22.46 -13.79
N GLY A 495 -2.12 21.92 -13.55
CA GLY A 495 -3.32 22.45 -12.89
C GLY A 495 -3.79 23.94 -12.81
N GLY A 496 -2.94 24.98 -12.93
CA GLY A 496 -3.26 26.40 -12.67
C GLY A 496 -2.21 27.45 -13.10
N LEU A 497 -1.76 28.32 -12.17
CA LEU A 497 -0.68 29.32 -12.35
C LEU A 497 0.50 29.17 -11.33
N PRO A 498 1.74 29.69 -11.57
CA PRO A 498 2.91 29.78 -10.67
C PRO A 498 3.11 28.82 -9.47
N ARG A 499 3.36 27.53 -9.74
CA ARG A 499 3.79 26.49 -8.77
C ARG A 499 5.25 25.98 -9.03
N ARG A 500 5.70 24.74 -8.67
CA ARG A 500 6.95 24.02 -9.15
C ARG A 500 7.32 22.52 -8.75
N GLY A 501 6.50 21.58 -8.22
CA GLY A 501 7.03 20.19 -8.05
C GLY A 501 6.34 19.01 -7.30
N VAL A 502 5.08 19.03 -6.85
CA VAL A 502 4.10 17.94 -6.54
C VAL A 502 2.69 18.63 -6.49
N GLY A 503 1.58 18.08 -5.99
CA GLY A 503 0.14 18.54 -6.00
C GLY A 503 -0.82 17.63 -5.25
N GLU A 504 -2.12 17.82 -5.19
CA GLU A 504 -3.16 16.86 -4.77
C GLU A 504 -4.23 16.96 -5.96
N LEU A 505 -5.58 17.00 -6.06
CA LEU A 505 -6.50 17.57 -7.09
C LEU A 505 -7.86 16.81 -6.99
N VAL A 506 -8.97 17.43 -6.56
CA VAL A 506 -10.26 16.79 -6.10
C VAL A 506 -11.03 15.94 -7.23
N LEU A 507 -12.31 16.04 -7.65
CA LEU A 507 -13.00 15.25 -8.76
C LEU A 507 -13.64 16.19 -9.79
N GLY A 508 -13.47 17.48 -9.55
CA GLY A 508 -14.02 18.58 -10.30
C GLY A 508 -12.92 19.47 -10.90
N GLY A 509 -11.63 19.25 -10.61
CA GLY A 509 -10.53 20.02 -11.20
C GLY A 509 -9.26 20.31 -10.39
N ALA A 510 -9.14 21.59 -9.99
CA ALA A 510 -8.06 22.51 -9.51
C ALA A 510 -7.00 22.18 -8.39
N ALA A 511 -6.96 22.96 -7.28
CA ALA A 511 -5.83 23.11 -6.31
C ALA A 511 -6.14 23.07 -4.80
N THR A 512 -5.28 22.47 -3.94
CA THR A 512 -5.03 22.79 -2.51
C THR A 512 -3.80 23.67 -2.34
N SER A 513 -3.60 24.01 -1.08
CA SER A 513 -2.66 25.00 -0.63
C SER A 513 -1.50 24.34 0.14
N TRP A 514 -1.00 23.19 -0.31
CA TRP A 514 0.18 22.51 0.27
C TRP A 514 1.39 22.53 -0.69
N ASN A 515 2.68 22.71 -0.31
CA ASN A 515 3.80 23.12 -1.26
C ASN A 515 5.30 23.38 -0.86
N ILE A 516 6.27 23.44 -1.81
CA ILE A 516 7.74 23.73 -1.72
C ILE A 516 8.30 24.94 -2.61
N LEU A 517 9.61 25.03 -3.03
CA LEU A 517 10.36 26.10 -3.83
C LEU A 517 11.75 25.68 -4.57
N ILE A 518 11.90 24.90 -5.69
CA ILE A 518 13.11 24.02 -6.05
C ILE A 518 13.80 24.13 -7.45
N ASP A 519 14.73 23.18 -7.71
CA ASP A 519 15.69 22.93 -8.82
C ASP A 519 16.07 21.49 -9.39
N GLY A 520 15.74 20.25 -8.90
CA GLY A 520 16.37 18.95 -9.41
C GLY A 520 15.55 17.59 -9.46
N ASP A 521 15.71 16.61 -10.42
CA ASP A 521 15.07 15.22 -10.66
C ASP A 521 14.96 14.25 -9.47
N VAL A 522 14.30 14.73 -8.43
CA VAL A 522 13.69 13.93 -7.36
C VAL A 522 12.81 12.84 -7.90
N THR A 523 12.52 11.80 -7.11
CA THR A 523 12.12 10.48 -7.54
C THR A 523 11.53 9.38 -6.50
N SER A 524 10.61 9.55 -5.47
CA SER A 524 9.80 8.43 -4.77
C SER A 524 8.77 8.71 -3.55
N LEU A 525 7.60 8.05 -3.25
CA LEU A 525 6.77 8.09 -1.98
C LEU A 525 6.25 6.77 -1.42
N ALA A 526 6.29 6.59 -0.12
CA ALA A 526 5.17 5.92 0.51
C ALA A 526 4.86 6.45 1.88
N VAL A 527 3.58 6.55 2.14
CA VAL A 527 3.06 6.51 3.47
C VAL A 527 3.41 5.04 3.97
N VAL A 528 4.02 4.69 5.13
CA VAL A 528 3.87 3.42 5.91
C VAL A 528 3.98 3.77 7.38
N ASP A 529 3.00 3.37 8.19
CA ASP A 529 2.85 3.87 9.56
C ASP A 529 2.83 5.40 9.54
N ASP A 530 3.76 6.05 10.26
CA ASP A 530 3.98 7.51 10.25
C ASP A 530 5.45 7.95 9.87
N ALA A 531 6.33 7.09 9.31
CA ALA A 531 7.81 7.25 9.16
C ALA A 531 8.39 7.25 7.69
N LEU A 532 9.26 8.20 7.25
CA LEU A 532 9.38 8.62 5.81
C LEU A 532 10.80 8.89 5.14
N TYR A 533 10.93 8.82 3.76
CA TYR A 533 11.97 9.24 2.71
C TYR A 533 11.86 9.09 1.11
N PHE A 534 12.09 10.08 0.17
CA PHE A 534 11.63 9.95 -1.30
C PHE A 534 12.59 9.07 -2.10
N GLY A 535 13.34 9.75 -2.94
CA GLY A 535 13.97 9.29 -4.10
C GLY A 535 14.54 10.45 -4.91
N GLY A 536 15.77 10.46 -5.45
CA GLY A 536 16.51 11.38 -6.33
C GLY A 536 18.03 11.45 -5.99
N PHE A 537 18.66 12.63 -5.98
CA PHE A 537 20.12 12.94 -5.93
C PHE A 537 20.62 14.16 -5.04
N PHE A 538 19.79 14.76 -4.17
CA PHE A 538 19.67 16.22 -4.03
C PHE A 538 20.69 16.99 -3.22
N SER A 539 20.37 18.27 -3.06
CA SER A 539 20.38 18.96 -1.81
C SER A 539 19.04 19.26 -1.02
N SER A 540 17.70 19.54 -1.35
CA SER A 540 16.73 20.24 -2.33
C SER A 540 15.25 20.09 -1.92
N VAL A 541 14.91 20.23 -0.65
CA VAL A 541 13.74 21.11 -0.36
C VAL A 541 14.18 22.35 0.42
N TRP A 542 13.34 23.06 1.17
CA TRP A 542 13.45 24.21 2.11
C TRP A 542 14.78 24.92 2.54
N ASN A 543 15.98 24.59 2.10
CA ASN A 543 17.26 25.29 2.39
C ASN A 543 18.22 24.87 3.52
N GLN A 544 18.41 23.57 3.81
CA GLN A 544 19.79 23.10 3.99
C GLN A 544 20.13 21.84 3.17
N PRO A 545 21.28 21.84 2.51
CA PRO A 545 21.68 20.70 1.68
C PRO A 545 21.93 19.51 2.62
N ARG A 546 21.42 18.23 2.47
CA ARG A 546 21.45 16.95 3.34
C ARG A 546 22.25 15.53 3.28
N LEU A 547 23.37 15.27 2.55
CA LEU A 547 24.04 14.15 1.84
C LEU A 547 23.09 13.06 1.52
N ASN A 548 23.02 12.67 0.26
CA ASN A 548 21.71 12.64 -0.38
C ASN A 548 20.48 11.86 0.22
N LEU A 549 20.09 11.93 1.51
CA LEU A 549 18.85 11.51 2.21
C LEU A 549 18.60 12.41 3.49
N ALA A 550 17.36 12.93 3.66
CA ALA A 550 16.91 14.20 4.28
C ALA A 550 15.38 14.54 4.56
N ALA A 551 14.91 14.92 5.78
CA ALA A 551 13.60 14.43 6.29
C ALA A 551 12.60 15.34 7.20
N VAL A 552 11.23 15.11 7.29
CA VAL A 552 10.06 15.67 8.13
C VAL A 552 8.80 14.72 8.45
N SER A 553 8.04 14.74 9.61
CA SER A 553 6.94 13.88 10.28
C SER A 553 5.73 13.33 9.47
N ALA A 554 4.57 12.80 9.98
CA ALA A 554 3.31 12.52 9.19
C ALA A 554 1.83 12.46 9.86
N THR A 555 0.69 12.65 9.09
CA THR A 555 -0.78 13.13 9.34
C THR A 555 -1.44 14.42 8.62
N ASN A 556 -1.43 15.68 9.12
CA ASN A 556 -1.63 17.09 8.52
C ASN A 556 -0.51 18.30 8.45
N SER A 557 0.87 18.22 8.62
CA SER A 557 1.90 19.33 8.79
C SER A 557 2.99 19.71 7.77
N ASN A 558 4.01 18.86 7.57
CA ASN A 558 5.43 19.14 7.16
C ASN A 558 6.61 19.11 8.24
N GLU A 559 6.60 18.36 9.38
CA GLU A 559 7.47 18.45 10.61
C GLU A 559 8.82 17.63 10.87
N LEU A 560 10.09 18.04 10.60
CA LEU A 560 11.43 17.35 10.88
C LEU A 560 11.54 15.79 11.11
N LEU A 561 12.17 15.03 10.19
CA LEU A 561 12.68 13.65 10.34
C LEU A 561 14.21 13.69 10.10
N GLY A 562 14.96 12.70 10.56
CA GLY A 562 16.42 12.71 10.53
C GLY A 562 17.07 11.96 9.35
N TRP A 563 16.38 10.99 8.73
CA TRP A 563 16.96 9.93 7.86
C TRP A 563 18.22 10.35 7.07
N ARG A 564 19.43 10.05 7.63
CA ARG A 564 20.83 10.23 7.09
C ARG A 564 21.70 8.96 6.82
N PRO A 565 21.20 7.89 6.23
CA PRO A 565 22.31 6.71 5.11
C PRO A 565 23.67 7.13 4.35
N ASP A 566 23.90 6.72 3.07
CA ASP A 566 24.45 7.27 1.77
C ASP A 566 23.84 6.49 0.56
N VAL A 567 24.28 6.64 -0.70
CA VAL A 567 23.95 5.88 -1.95
C VAL A 567 25.23 5.94 -2.81
N ASN A 568 25.24 5.41 -4.05
CA ASN A 568 26.28 5.77 -5.01
C ASN A 568 25.94 5.79 -6.53
N GLY A 569 24.71 6.08 -6.94
CA GLY A 569 24.36 6.19 -8.37
C GLY A 569 22.85 6.29 -8.56
N PRO A 570 22.33 6.48 -9.79
CA PRO A 570 20.92 6.42 -10.09
C PRO A 570 20.17 5.28 -9.37
N VAL A 571 19.37 5.64 -8.36
CA VAL A 571 18.49 4.75 -7.61
C VAL A 571 17.16 4.60 -8.41
N SER A 572 16.12 3.83 -8.00
CA SER A 572 14.85 3.77 -8.77
C SER A 572 13.39 3.37 -8.24
N ALA A 573 13.05 2.93 -7.01
CA ALA A 573 11.71 2.45 -6.50
C ALA A 573 11.57 2.19 -5.00
N LEU A 574 10.45 1.70 -4.38
CA LEU A 574 10.19 1.31 -2.94
C LEU A 574 8.72 0.63 -2.78
N VAL A 575 8.28 -0.37 -1.90
CA VAL A 575 6.87 -1.07 -1.89
C VAL A 575 6.11 -2.02 -0.78
N PRO A 576 4.79 -2.36 -0.40
CA PRO A 576 4.85 -2.22 1.48
C PRO A 576 5.34 -3.60 2.13
N ALA A 577 5.96 -4.54 1.39
CA ALA A 577 5.93 -6.01 1.38
C ALA A 577 6.03 -6.89 2.64
N ASN A 578 4.95 -6.98 3.39
CA ASN A 578 4.96 -7.27 4.81
C ASN A 578 5.37 -6.08 5.66
N GLY A 579 6.22 -5.11 5.19
CA GLY A 579 6.38 -3.56 5.21
C GLY A 579 7.42 -2.54 5.81
N GLY A 580 8.60 -2.36 5.18
CA GLY A 580 9.89 -1.71 5.51
C GLY A 580 10.62 -0.85 4.41
N ILE A 581 11.30 -1.39 3.34
CA ILE A 581 11.49 -1.10 1.85
C ILE A 581 12.36 -2.14 1.08
N ILE A 582 12.99 -1.83 -0.08
CA ILE A 582 14.12 -2.51 -0.79
C ILE A 582 15.17 -1.44 -1.29
N THR A 583 15.63 -1.31 -2.57
CA THR A 583 16.45 -0.25 -3.27
C THR A 583 17.50 -0.70 -4.39
N ALA A 584 17.09 -0.85 -5.69
CA ALA A 584 17.63 -1.08 -7.14
C ALA A 584 17.78 0.03 -8.31
N GLY A 585 18.79 0.04 -9.21
CA GLY A 585 19.07 1.26 -10.05
C GLY A 585 20.47 1.29 -10.68
N GLU A 586 20.87 2.19 -11.59
CA GLU A 586 22.29 2.28 -12.01
C GLU A 586 23.28 2.64 -10.86
N PHE A 587 23.64 1.67 -10.00
CA PHE A 587 24.64 1.86 -8.95
C PHE A 587 26.03 1.77 -9.58
N SER A 588 26.69 2.92 -9.73
CA SER A 588 27.99 2.98 -10.37
C SER A 588 29.03 2.07 -9.72
N ARG A 589 29.69 1.22 -10.53
CA ARG A 589 30.97 0.60 -10.21
C ARG A 589 32.09 1.60 -10.53
N SER A 590 32.30 2.59 -9.67
CA SER A 590 33.56 3.33 -9.59
C SER A 590 34.23 3.13 -8.23
N GLY A 591 35.53 2.87 -8.27
CA GLY A 591 36.28 2.37 -7.12
C GLY A 591 36.93 3.48 -6.29
N GLN A 592 36.58 3.53 -5.01
CA GLN A 592 37.47 3.91 -3.91
C GLN A 592 37.11 3.08 -2.67
N GLN A 593 38.13 2.57 -1.97
CA GLN A 593 37.99 1.74 -0.77
C GLN A 593 37.93 2.61 0.49
N TYR A 594 37.16 2.17 1.50
CA TYR A 594 37.38 2.55 2.89
C TYR A 594 36.86 1.44 3.83
N GLN A 595 37.77 0.72 4.47
CA GLN A 595 37.61 -0.21 5.61
C GLN A 595 38.68 0.18 6.66
N PRO A 596 38.65 -0.18 7.96
CA PRO A 596 37.81 -1.15 8.71
C PRO A 596 36.42 -0.55 9.09
N ASN A 597 35.62 -0.99 10.08
CA ASN A 597 35.76 -2.00 11.14
C ASN A 597 34.43 -2.77 11.41
N LEU A 598 34.35 -3.55 12.50
CA LEU A 598 33.25 -4.45 12.87
C LEU A 598 32.80 -4.32 14.34
N GLY A 599 31.54 -4.69 14.60
CA GLY A 599 30.97 -4.93 15.92
C GLY A 599 29.52 -5.43 15.77
N ALA A 600 29.23 -6.67 16.15
CA ALA A 600 27.94 -7.31 15.86
C ALA A 600 27.17 -7.69 17.14
N PHE A 601 25.87 -7.37 17.16
CA PHE A 601 24.92 -7.86 18.16
C PHE A 601 23.65 -8.39 17.46
N PRO A 602 23.16 -9.60 17.79
CA PRO A 602 21.84 -10.04 17.36
C PRO A 602 20.76 -9.20 18.06
N LEU A 603 19.68 -8.88 17.36
CA LEU A 603 18.52 -8.23 17.98
C LEU A 603 17.41 -9.25 18.17
N ALA A 604 16.70 -9.13 19.28
CA ALA A 604 15.53 -9.92 19.58
C ALA A 604 14.30 -9.39 18.83
N THR A 605 13.38 -10.28 18.47
CA THR A 605 12.06 -9.94 17.93
C THR A 605 11.03 -9.83 19.06
N SER A 606 10.21 -8.78 19.03
CA SER A 606 9.17 -8.54 20.04
C SER A 606 8.10 -9.65 20.05
N PRO A 607 7.44 -9.93 21.18
CA PRO A 607 6.38 -10.94 21.24
C PRO A 607 5.10 -10.48 20.52
N ARG A 608 4.45 -11.38 19.79
CA ARG A 608 3.16 -11.18 19.11
C ARG A 608 2.21 -12.33 19.44
N VAL A 609 1.02 -12.01 19.93
CA VAL A 609 -0.06 -12.99 20.09
C VAL A 609 -0.64 -13.34 18.71
N LEU A 610 -0.79 -14.63 18.44
CA LEU A 610 -1.37 -15.19 17.21
C LEU A 610 -2.81 -15.65 17.44
N VAL A 611 -3.08 -16.26 18.61
CA VAL A 611 -4.40 -16.68 19.05
C VAL A 611 -4.65 -16.09 20.44
N HIS A 612 -5.72 -15.29 20.57
CA HIS A 612 -6.18 -14.70 21.82
C HIS A 612 -7.03 -15.70 22.63
N PRO A 613 -7.17 -15.52 23.96
CA PRO A 613 -8.08 -16.35 24.74
C PRO A 613 -9.54 -16.05 24.37
N ILE A 614 -10.44 -16.97 24.69
CA ILE A 614 -11.87 -16.92 24.37
C ILE A 614 -12.66 -16.93 25.68
N SER A 615 -13.70 -16.09 25.78
CA SER A 615 -14.60 -16.03 26.94
C SER A 615 -15.36 -17.36 27.15
N VAL A 616 -15.67 -17.69 28.41
CA VAL A 616 -16.35 -18.94 28.77
C VAL A 616 -17.25 -18.78 30.00
N SER A 617 -18.39 -19.50 30.00
CA SER A 617 -19.26 -19.65 31.17
C SER A 617 -19.02 -21.00 31.85
N ALA A 618 -18.97 -21.05 33.19
CA ALA A 618 -18.72 -22.28 33.94
C ALA A 618 -19.45 -22.32 35.30
N TYR A 619 -19.90 -23.49 35.73
CA TYR A 619 -20.50 -23.69 37.05
C TYR A 619 -19.43 -23.71 38.16
N PRO A 620 -19.75 -23.27 39.40
CA PRO A 620 -18.90 -23.42 40.56
C PRO A 620 -18.37 -24.85 40.72
N GLY A 621 -17.08 -24.98 40.99
CA GLY A 621 -16.39 -26.28 41.06
C GLY A 621 -15.86 -26.81 39.72
N SER A 622 -16.24 -26.22 38.59
CA SER A 622 -15.71 -26.63 37.27
C SER A 622 -14.21 -26.36 37.13
N THR A 623 -13.58 -27.08 36.21
CA THR A 623 -12.24 -26.74 35.68
C THR A 623 -12.39 -25.96 34.38
N VAL A 624 -11.70 -24.83 34.27
CA VAL A 624 -11.66 -23.96 33.08
C VAL A 624 -10.23 -23.87 32.56
N ALA A 625 -10.06 -23.82 31.24
CA ALA A 625 -8.79 -23.54 30.59
C ALA A 625 -8.91 -22.33 29.65
N LEU A 626 -8.03 -21.34 29.81
CA LEU A 626 -7.83 -20.23 28.89
C LEU A 626 -6.46 -20.38 28.23
N SER A 627 -6.39 -20.30 26.91
CA SER A 627 -5.17 -20.60 26.13
C SER A 627 -4.81 -19.46 25.18
N ILE A 628 -3.53 -19.36 24.83
CA ILE A 628 -3.03 -18.53 23.75
C ILE A 628 -1.98 -19.24 22.90
N THR A 629 -1.79 -18.75 21.68
CA THR A 629 -0.61 -19.04 20.85
C THR A 629 0.09 -17.72 20.54
N ALA A 630 1.43 -17.70 20.61
CA ALA A 630 2.24 -16.50 20.38
C ALA A 630 3.60 -16.85 19.76
N THR A 631 4.25 -15.84 19.18
CA THR A 631 5.61 -15.93 18.60
C THR A 631 6.47 -14.75 19.09
N GLY A 632 7.79 -14.89 19.04
CA GLY A 632 8.76 -13.90 19.51
C GLY A 632 10.06 -14.56 19.97
N GLN A 633 11.13 -13.78 20.12
CA GLN A 633 12.44 -14.31 20.49
C GLN A 633 12.44 -14.88 21.93
N PRO A 634 12.84 -16.14 22.16
CA PRO A 634 13.06 -16.67 23.49
C PRO A 634 14.30 -16.06 24.19
N PRO A 635 14.34 -15.97 25.53
CA PRO A 635 13.28 -16.35 26.46
C PRO A 635 12.12 -15.35 26.45
N MET A 636 10.89 -15.86 26.34
CA MET A 636 9.66 -15.09 26.55
C MET A 636 9.13 -15.38 27.96
N THR A 637 8.80 -14.32 28.67
CA THR A 637 8.05 -14.36 29.93
C THR A 637 6.57 -14.17 29.63
N LEU A 638 5.70 -14.90 30.33
CA LEU A 638 4.25 -14.71 30.28
C LEU A 638 3.72 -14.44 31.68
N GLN A 639 2.64 -13.68 31.79
CA GLN A 639 1.94 -13.41 33.05
C GLN A 639 0.46 -13.17 32.77
N TRP A 640 -0.41 -14.09 33.20
CA TRP A 640 -1.85 -13.90 33.18
C TRP A 640 -2.31 -12.90 34.24
N ARG A 641 -3.43 -12.23 33.97
CA ARG A 641 -4.04 -11.23 34.83
C ARG A 641 -5.55 -11.45 34.85
N LEU A 642 -6.18 -11.17 35.98
CA LEU A 642 -7.63 -11.06 36.17
C LEU A 642 -7.94 -9.61 36.50
N ASN A 643 -8.83 -8.97 35.74
CA ASN A 643 -9.22 -7.57 35.91
C ASN A 643 -7.98 -6.64 36.00
N GLY A 644 -6.98 -6.88 35.14
CA GLY A 644 -5.69 -6.17 35.10
C GLY A 644 -4.66 -6.56 36.17
N THR A 645 -5.02 -7.32 37.21
CA THR A 645 -4.13 -7.73 38.31
C THR A 645 -3.50 -9.09 38.05
N ASN A 646 -2.19 -9.24 38.28
CA ASN A 646 -1.46 -10.50 38.02
C ASN A 646 -2.05 -11.69 38.80
N VAL A 647 -2.31 -12.79 38.10
CA VAL A 647 -2.68 -14.09 38.71
C VAL A 647 -1.39 -14.79 39.19
N PRO A 648 -1.26 -15.15 40.48
CA PRO A 648 -0.05 -15.80 40.99
C PRO A 648 0.35 -17.05 40.22
N SER A 649 1.65 -17.20 39.94
CA SER A 649 2.25 -18.35 39.23
C SER A 649 1.72 -18.68 37.83
N ALA A 650 0.79 -17.89 37.27
CA ALA A 650 0.20 -18.13 35.96
C ALA A 650 1.09 -17.57 34.83
N THR A 651 2.15 -18.32 34.51
CA THR A 651 3.21 -17.90 33.56
C THR A 651 3.34 -18.83 32.33
N ALA A 652 2.34 -19.68 32.08
CA ALA A 652 2.27 -20.55 30.91
C ALA A 652 1.35 -19.98 29.81
N THR A 653 1.43 -20.53 28.59
CA THR A 653 0.50 -20.19 27.48
C THR A 653 -0.94 -20.64 27.75
N ASN A 654 -1.13 -21.61 28.65
CA ASN A 654 -2.43 -22.07 29.11
C ASN A 654 -2.58 -21.77 30.61
N LEU A 655 -3.62 -21.02 30.98
CA LEU A 655 -4.08 -20.85 32.35
C LEU A 655 -5.18 -21.87 32.63
N THR A 656 -4.93 -22.82 33.53
CA THR A 656 -5.95 -23.74 34.05
C THR A 656 -6.42 -23.26 35.41
N LEU A 657 -7.73 -23.08 35.56
CA LEU A 657 -8.41 -22.70 36.80
C LEU A 657 -9.19 -23.93 37.29
N LEU A 658 -8.77 -24.49 38.43
CA LEU A 658 -9.43 -25.62 39.07
C LEU A 658 -10.47 -25.12 40.09
N ASN A 659 -11.56 -25.88 40.28
CA ASN A 659 -12.57 -25.63 41.31
C ASN A 659 -13.10 -24.17 41.29
N VAL A 660 -13.41 -23.65 40.10
CA VAL A 660 -13.75 -22.23 39.87
C VAL A 660 -14.84 -21.73 40.82
N GLN A 661 -14.62 -20.55 41.43
CA GLN A 661 -15.54 -19.90 42.36
C GLN A 661 -15.98 -18.52 41.84
N PRO A 662 -17.13 -17.96 42.29
CA PRO A 662 -17.63 -16.66 41.83
C PRO A 662 -16.63 -15.50 41.96
N ALA A 663 -15.74 -15.53 42.97
CA ALA A 663 -14.67 -14.54 43.14
C ALA A 663 -13.56 -14.57 42.06
N GLN A 664 -13.58 -15.57 41.17
CA GLN A 664 -12.69 -15.67 40.01
C GLN A 664 -13.38 -15.23 38.70
N ALA A 665 -14.63 -14.79 38.75
CA ALA A 665 -15.30 -14.20 37.59
C ALA A 665 -14.65 -12.85 37.21
N GLY A 666 -14.58 -12.58 35.90
CA GLY A 666 -14.02 -11.34 35.38
C GLY A 666 -13.22 -11.54 34.10
N ASP A 667 -12.47 -10.50 33.73
CA ASP A 667 -11.82 -10.38 32.43
C ASP A 667 -10.33 -10.76 32.53
N TYR A 668 -9.95 -11.82 31.83
CA TYR A 668 -8.60 -12.40 31.85
C TYR A 668 -7.79 -12.02 30.61
N SER A 669 -6.60 -11.46 30.80
CA SER A 669 -5.62 -11.26 29.72
C SER A 669 -4.22 -11.69 30.12
N VAL A 670 -3.43 -12.15 29.13
CA VAL A 670 -2.03 -12.53 29.32
C VAL A 670 -1.11 -11.48 28.72
N VAL A 671 -0.14 -11.07 29.53
CA VAL A 671 1.02 -10.28 29.12
C VAL A 671 2.10 -11.23 28.63
N LEU A 672 2.79 -10.87 27.54
CA LEU A 672 4.04 -11.52 27.13
C LEU A 672 5.13 -10.47 27.01
N SER A 673 6.35 -10.79 27.46
CA SER A 673 7.50 -9.89 27.40
C SER A 673 8.82 -10.61 27.15
N ASN A 674 9.70 -10.00 26.36
CA ASN A 674 11.10 -10.39 26.22
C ASN A 674 11.99 -9.13 26.12
N LEU A 675 13.28 -9.31 25.80
CA LEU A 675 14.26 -8.22 25.68
C LEU A 675 13.95 -7.17 24.59
N ALA A 676 13.02 -7.45 23.67
CA ALA A 676 12.65 -6.54 22.57
C ALA A 676 11.32 -5.81 22.79
N GLY A 677 10.51 -6.20 23.79
CA GLY A 677 9.25 -5.52 24.07
C GLY A 677 8.23 -6.36 24.83
N ARG A 678 7.02 -5.79 24.98
CA ARG A 678 5.91 -6.34 25.75
C ARG A 678 4.60 -6.17 24.99
N VAL A 679 3.79 -7.22 24.94
CA VAL A 679 2.44 -7.23 24.35
C VAL A 679 1.44 -7.78 25.37
N THR A 680 0.15 -7.50 25.16
CA THR A 680 -0.96 -8.07 25.95
C THR A 680 -1.96 -8.69 25.00
N SER A 681 -2.61 -9.80 25.38
CA SER A 681 -3.76 -10.34 24.66
C SER A 681 -4.97 -9.40 24.74
N ARG A 682 -5.99 -9.65 23.90
CA ARG A 682 -7.35 -9.23 24.24
C ARG A 682 -7.79 -9.94 25.54
N ASP A 683 -8.72 -9.33 26.27
CA ASP A 683 -9.33 -9.96 27.44
C ASP A 683 -10.36 -11.03 27.03
N ALA A 684 -10.46 -12.08 27.84
CA ALA A 684 -11.47 -13.13 27.76
C ALA A 684 -12.23 -13.21 29.08
N ARG A 685 -13.56 -13.13 29.04
CA ARG A 685 -14.39 -13.14 30.24
C ARG A 685 -14.63 -14.56 30.75
N LEU A 686 -14.35 -14.80 32.02
CA LEU A 686 -14.90 -15.94 32.77
C LEU A 686 -16.18 -15.51 33.47
N THR A 687 -17.31 -16.08 33.05
CA THR A 687 -18.61 -15.96 33.76
C THR A 687 -18.78 -17.17 34.66
N VAL A 688 -19.01 -16.96 35.96
CA VAL A 688 -19.30 -18.06 36.90
C VAL A 688 -20.80 -18.12 37.14
N LEU A 689 -21.39 -19.29 36.89
CA LEU A 689 -22.82 -19.52 36.83
C LEU A 689 -23.42 -19.73 38.22
N GLN A 690 -24.34 -18.87 38.64
CA GLN A 690 -25.08 -19.01 39.89
C GLN A 690 -26.57 -19.08 39.58
N PRO A 691 -27.30 -20.12 40.04
CA PRO A 691 -28.74 -20.24 39.84
C PRO A 691 -29.48 -19.05 40.48
N PRO A 692 -30.69 -18.72 40.00
CA PRO A 692 -31.50 -17.66 40.59
C PRO A 692 -31.85 -17.97 42.05
N VAL A 693 -31.82 -16.94 42.90
CA VAL A 693 -32.23 -17.01 44.31
C VAL A 693 -33.10 -15.82 44.66
N VAL A 694 -34.15 -16.05 45.46
CA VAL A 694 -35.03 -14.98 45.94
C VAL A 694 -34.34 -14.26 47.10
N LEU A 695 -34.07 -12.96 46.94
CA LEU A 695 -33.51 -12.09 47.98
C LEU A 695 -34.62 -11.29 48.69
N ALA A 696 -35.68 -10.93 47.95
CA ALA A 696 -36.93 -10.44 48.50
C ALA A 696 -38.10 -10.91 47.62
N ALA A 697 -39.07 -11.58 48.22
CA ALA A 697 -40.35 -11.90 47.60
C ALA A 697 -41.25 -10.65 47.53
N PRO A 698 -42.29 -10.62 46.67
CA PRO A 698 -43.35 -9.63 46.78
C PRO A 698 -44.04 -9.68 48.16
N LEU A 699 -44.66 -8.57 48.55
CA LEU A 699 -45.39 -8.45 49.82
C LEU A 699 -46.89 -8.23 49.56
N SER A 700 -47.73 -8.97 50.29
CA SER A 700 -49.18 -8.88 50.24
C SER A 700 -49.68 -7.47 50.53
N GLN A 701 -50.67 -7.02 49.77
CA GLN A 701 -51.27 -5.67 49.90
C GLN A 701 -52.80 -5.77 49.91
N THR A 702 -53.43 -5.07 50.85
CA THR A 702 -54.89 -4.88 50.88
C THR A 702 -55.19 -3.42 50.55
N VAL A 703 -55.96 -3.19 49.48
CA VAL A 703 -56.28 -1.85 48.97
C VAL A 703 -57.76 -1.75 48.57
N ALA A 704 -58.31 -0.54 48.52
CA ALA A 704 -59.65 -0.30 48.00
C ALA A 704 -59.69 -0.47 46.47
N ALA A 705 -60.82 -0.90 45.91
CA ALA A 705 -61.02 -0.93 44.47
C ALA A 705 -60.83 0.47 43.85
N GLY A 706 -60.17 0.54 42.70
CA GLY A 706 -59.72 1.78 42.06
C GLY A 706 -58.30 2.24 42.45
N SER A 707 -57.66 1.59 43.44
CA SER A 707 -56.27 1.88 43.81
C SER A 707 -55.27 1.38 42.75
N ASN A 708 -54.02 1.85 42.83
CA ASN A 708 -52.89 1.28 42.08
C ASN A 708 -52.02 0.46 43.03
N VAL A 709 -51.60 -0.74 42.60
CA VAL A 709 -50.74 -1.67 43.34
C VAL A 709 -49.39 -1.79 42.65
N ILE A 710 -48.32 -1.87 43.43
CA ILE A 710 -46.97 -2.14 42.95
C ILE A 710 -46.42 -3.32 43.74
N LEU A 711 -46.12 -4.42 43.04
CA LEU A 711 -45.40 -5.57 43.58
C LEU A 711 -43.97 -5.56 43.04
N SER A 712 -43.01 -5.92 43.89
CA SER A 712 -41.59 -5.95 43.52
C SER A 712 -40.91 -7.21 44.02
N VAL A 713 -40.06 -7.80 43.20
CA VAL A 713 -39.21 -8.94 43.55
C VAL A 713 -37.74 -8.56 43.41
N THR A 714 -36.90 -8.99 44.34
CA THR A 714 -35.44 -8.88 44.23
C THR A 714 -34.85 -10.28 44.11
N LEU A 715 -34.10 -10.53 43.03
CA LEU A 715 -33.43 -11.80 42.77
C LEU A 715 -31.91 -11.62 42.73
N GLY A 716 -31.19 -12.60 43.24
CA GLY A 716 -29.75 -12.79 43.01
C GLY A 716 -29.51 -13.90 41.98
N GLY A 717 -28.33 -13.90 41.36
CA GLY A 717 -27.92 -14.91 40.38
C GLY A 717 -26.87 -14.35 39.42
N SER A 718 -26.18 -15.23 38.70
CA SER A 718 -25.11 -14.87 37.76
C SER A 718 -25.22 -15.77 36.51
N PRO A 719 -25.48 -15.23 35.31
CA PRO A 719 -25.88 -13.84 35.02
C PRO A 719 -27.15 -13.39 35.78
N PRO A 720 -27.41 -12.07 35.90
CA PRO A 720 -28.60 -11.55 36.57
C PRO A 720 -29.90 -12.19 36.03
N PRO A 721 -30.77 -12.77 36.89
CA PRO A 721 -31.98 -13.44 36.42
C PRO A 721 -32.97 -12.51 35.74
N GLN A 722 -33.59 -12.99 34.66
CA GLN A 722 -34.81 -12.39 34.11
C GLN A 722 -36.01 -12.77 34.97
N VAL A 723 -37.00 -11.88 35.03
CA VAL A 723 -38.21 -12.01 35.87
C VAL A 723 -39.45 -12.05 34.98
N GLN A 724 -40.38 -12.95 35.29
CA GLN A 724 -41.71 -13.05 34.68
C GLN A 724 -42.75 -13.32 35.79
N TRP A 725 -43.81 -12.52 35.86
CA TRP A 725 -44.82 -12.60 36.92
C TRP A 725 -45.93 -13.62 36.66
N GLN A 726 -46.56 -14.09 37.73
CA GLN A 726 -47.67 -15.04 37.75
C GLN A 726 -48.82 -14.53 38.65
N ILE A 727 -50.04 -14.98 38.36
CA ILE A 727 -51.20 -14.89 39.26
C ILE A 727 -51.84 -16.28 39.39
N ASN A 728 -52.04 -16.77 40.62
CA ASN A 728 -52.55 -18.10 40.91
C ASN A 728 -51.82 -19.22 40.13
N GLY A 729 -50.49 -19.09 39.99
CA GLY A 729 -49.63 -20.01 39.21
C GLY A 729 -49.64 -19.82 37.68
N LEU A 730 -50.50 -18.97 37.12
CA LEU A 730 -50.57 -18.70 35.68
C LEU A 730 -49.72 -17.50 35.29
N LEU A 731 -48.91 -17.63 34.22
CA LEU A 731 -48.05 -16.55 33.69
C LEU A 731 -48.90 -15.36 33.21
N ILE A 732 -48.53 -14.15 33.62
CA ILE A 732 -49.16 -12.90 33.16
C ILE A 732 -48.43 -12.41 31.90
N PRO A 733 -49.04 -12.45 30.69
CA PRO A 733 -48.31 -12.12 29.46
C PRO A 733 -47.75 -10.69 29.46
N GLY A 734 -46.46 -10.54 29.14
CA GLY A 734 -45.78 -9.25 29.08
C GLY A 734 -45.39 -8.65 30.44
N ALA A 735 -45.78 -9.26 31.56
CA ALA A 735 -45.34 -8.84 32.89
C ALA A 735 -43.92 -9.33 33.20
N ILE A 736 -42.93 -8.65 32.61
CA ILE A 736 -41.51 -8.95 32.75
C ILE A 736 -40.76 -7.88 33.56
N GLY A 737 -39.68 -8.28 34.22
CA GLY A 737 -38.84 -7.40 35.04
C GLY A 737 -39.24 -7.36 36.53
N PRO A 738 -38.42 -6.73 37.39
CA PRO A 738 -38.48 -6.88 38.84
C PRO A 738 -39.69 -6.20 39.52
N VAL A 739 -40.56 -5.52 38.76
CA VAL A 739 -41.71 -4.77 39.28
C VAL A 739 -42.94 -5.05 38.42
N LEU A 740 -44.03 -5.50 39.05
CA LEU A 740 -45.37 -5.56 38.46
C LEU A 740 -46.20 -4.38 38.98
N ARG A 741 -46.72 -3.58 38.05
CA ARG A 741 -47.65 -2.49 38.33
C ARG A 741 -49.06 -2.88 37.87
N LEU A 742 -50.04 -2.67 38.74
CA LEU A 742 -51.46 -2.88 38.46
C LEU A 742 -52.21 -1.58 38.77
N ASP A 743 -52.65 -0.85 37.75
CA ASP A 743 -53.42 0.38 37.92
C ASP A 743 -54.94 0.11 37.96
N ASN A 744 -55.69 0.91 38.72
CA ASN A 744 -57.15 0.87 38.84
C ASN A 744 -57.71 -0.53 39.19
N VAL A 745 -57.13 -1.18 40.22
CA VAL A 745 -57.43 -2.58 40.56
C VAL A 745 -58.89 -2.80 40.95
N GLN A 746 -59.46 -3.93 40.50
CA GLN A 746 -60.86 -4.30 40.72
C GLN A 746 -60.95 -5.61 41.52
N PRO A 747 -62.11 -6.02 42.06
CA PRO A 747 -62.23 -7.28 42.81
C PRO A 747 -61.76 -8.53 42.03
N ARG A 748 -61.85 -8.52 40.69
CA ARG A 748 -61.30 -9.55 39.79
C ARG A 748 -59.76 -9.63 39.74
N ASN A 749 -59.05 -8.69 40.36
CA ASN A 749 -57.60 -8.66 40.49
C ASN A 749 -57.13 -9.25 41.83
N ALA A 750 -58.03 -9.71 42.69
CA ALA A 750 -57.66 -10.47 43.88
C ALA A 750 -57.15 -11.87 43.48
N GLY A 751 -55.98 -12.25 43.98
CA GLY A 751 -55.32 -13.51 43.69
C GLY A 751 -53.93 -13.53 44.32
N LEU A 752 -53.30 -14.71 44.31
CA LEU A 752 -51.93 -14.92 44.78
C LEU A 752 -50.94 -14.50 43.69
N TYR A 753 -50.02 -13.57 43.98
CA TYR A 753 -49.07 -13.04 42.99
C TYR A 753 -47.63 -13.50 43.27
N GLY A 754 -47.09 -14.31 42.36
CA GLY A 754 -45.72 -14.82 42.40
C GLY A 754 -44.86 -14.32 41.25
N ALA A 755 -43.55 -14.53 41.35
CA ALA A 755 -42.60 -14.23 40.27
C ALA A 755 -41.66 -15.41 40.01
N VAL A 756 -41.42 -15.68 38.72
CA VAL A 756 -40.46 -16.67 38.22
C VAL A 756 -39.18 -15.96 37.83
N GLY A 757 -38.05 -16.42 38.34
CA GLY A 757 -36.72 -15.92 38.06
C GLY A 757 -35.87 -16.95 37.32
N PHE A 758 -35.30 -16.62 36.15
CA PHE A 758 -34.52 -17.57 35.34
C PHE A 758 -33.23 -16.98 34.75
N ASN A 759 -32.19 -17.81 34.63
CA ASN A 759 -30.96 -17.54 33.89
C ASN A 759 -30.39 -18.85 33.30
N GLU A 760 -29.23 -18.81 32.64
CA GLU A 760 -28.58 -20.00 32.07
C GLU A 760 -28.13 -21.05 33.11
N ALA A 761 -28.22 -20.74 34.41
CA ALA A 761 -27.83 -21.61 35.52
C ALA A 761 -29.03 -22.23 36.27
N GLY A 762 -30.27 -21.85 35.96
CA GLY A 762 -31.46 -22.44 36.57
C GLY A 762 -32.70 -21.54 36.62
N THR A 763 -33.65 -21.90 37.49
CA THR A 763 -34.93 -21.17 37.69
C THR A 763 -35.36 -21.24 39.16
N VAL A 764 -35.98 -20.17 39.67
CA VAL A 764 -36.54 -20.07 41.02
C VAL A 764 -37.94 -19.45 40.97
N PHE A 765 -38.75 -19.73 41.98
CA PHE A 765 -40.08 -19.15 42.18
C PHE A 765 -40.10 -18.43 43.53
N THR A 766 -40.80 -17.29 43.62
CA THR A 766 -41.07 -16.65 44.92
C THR A 766 -42.14 -17.40 45.70
N THR A 767 -42.27 -17.11 46.99
CA THR A 767 -43.58 -17.21 47.66
C THR A 767 -44.55 -16.23 47.01
N ASP A 768 -45.83 -16.58 46.98
CA ASP A 768 -46.88 -15.66 46.52
C ASP A 768 -47.16 -14.55 47.54
N ALA A 769 -47.63 -13.41 47.04
CA ALA A 769 -48.13 -12.25 47.79
C ALA A 769 -49.65 -12.10 47.68
#